data_AF-A0A7X7FNV9-F1
#
_entry.id   AF-A0A7X7FNV9-F1
#
_cell.length_a   1.000
_cell.length_b   1.000
_cell.length_c   1.000
_cell.angle_alpha   90.00
_cell.angle_beta   90.00
_cell.angle_gamma   90.00
#
_symmetry.space_group_name_H-M   'P 1'
#
loop_
_entity.id
_entity.type
_entity.pdbx_description
1 polymer ?
#
loop_
_entity_poly.entity_id
_entity_poly.type
_entity_poly.pdbx_seq_one_letter_code
_entity_poly.pdbx_strand_id
1 'polypeptide(L)'
;MNARVTRRTIVAGCLLWYLASATIAADPQESIQHRDGSTMLLVPAGPFTMGSGEANDETPPHRVDLPAFYIDRTEVTVAQYAEFIKATGNKTPTDWVNGQRPAGREQMPITNITWFDAMKYAAWAGKRLPTEAEWEKAARGTDGRRFPWGNVDDEKLRNLGSDKISSTYHKTTPTGETPRGSSPYGCLDMSGNAWEWTADWYEGYPGTSAPSFHYGKQYKVMRGGGGIYFYGVANSGTCTQRARLVPYGAHDSLGFRCAVDADPANRPYDPQAVLKEAEERFTGALGEPAKLSYEVEFEKMRQAGRVPVSVVGRHGQKGSVRAGFPLPKGAVMDEAGIQVLGPDDNSIPAMATALSKWEDGSIRWALLDMPGQAGQTLHVDISGKAPVSEPEHKIVQIEGSGRDVNLDNGEIVVSASPEHLIREVRVGGDRFRLGRLGLEMQVTLDSKAATLFAMPTEEIEVEESRALHGTLRMRGFLGTADGKKTPMQYDLRVLAAAGSPRLTLMLTITHWADRIRSQSRDEPWGNLEPAIKVADLSLRFAFAPKPGAIAFGTEKGRFLTDEPAELRQPNDVSYLIRQSGKPDVQGTRAPGWVAVKGNDTWCALGVRHFWQNCPKSLFVIPDAIGTRLYTGNEPFHWEGGLAKTHEIVLDFATAGEGDSGPTNVVLDPLRMTMPPAWACGSEALGAILPRSAEALQTFPYWECWREADMRQWVNAMPFGFRDFGDGYMGGPYKGKNAYVNLEYDVPFNYLVEFLRTGDTWYLEAAVPMARHQTDVDVNNVNGMVWKHSPMHTTTEADLGHVFLRGVLLHYLLTGESRQIEMARKVGDFIAAKMERDSREVVGNERQIGWSLYLLTGVYEVTRDPKYLRACEKLCGSLLAGQKPTGQFEIRWDNRIAFFNGIAMNGMLTVQENNHDEKLAEGILKVANRTLGFYPEYACRTLNAFSWALERTSDPRYLDALERCWRSSIEFLFYRNVESEATHMWRFPRFAARYGLFRMFDQPPVLPDPTSWKAIRFKNPEAEVFLRPMGNDAPVLVIREGLVEAAVELFDAAGRLVQRIELNKTSEFFEPAVLTLPAGQPFYRLRLSSQKAYGWQIQSDRSTRVTVFDSSGVQLPQILPRAVGFVREGSKEVKIRLEAMGEGFHAATLYDPIGRPVSTVRHFVDFQDPGRYELQLKAPVSGDLRGWSLEICGLKVLSIEGMLPYWAASEVELFNPERPAAP
;
A
#
# COMPACT_ATOMS: atom_id res chain seq x y z
N MET A 1 -17.24 54.95 -30.67
CA MET A 1 -17.06 55.99 -31.71
C MET A 1 -16.23 57.15 -31.16
N ASN A 2 -15.65 57.94 -32.07
CA ASN A 2 -15.09 59.29 -31.93
C ASN A 2 -15.82 60.21 -30.92
N ALA A 3 -15.21 61.24 -30.30
CA ALA A 3 -13.80 61.68 -30.29
C ALA A 3 -13.50 62.69 -29.14
N ARG A 4 -12.23 63.14 -29.09
CA ARG A 4 -11.63 64.16 -28.19
C ARG A 4 -12.50 65.40 -27.91
N VAL A 5 -12.36 65.95 -26.70
CA VAL A 5 -12.47 67.40 -26.42
C VAL A 5 -11.18 67.86 -25.73
N THR A 6 -10.70 69.05 -26.06
CA THR A 6 -9.43 69.62 -25.55
C THR A 6 -9.64 71.07 -25.11
N ARG A 7 -9.01 71.50 -24.02
CA ARG A 7 -8.83 72.93 -23.71
C ARG A 7 -7.44 73.22 -23.11
N ARG A 8 -6.70 74.13 -23.78
CA ARG A 8 -5.72 75.04 -23.17
C ARG A 8 -6.52 76.29 -22.67
N THR A 9 -6.03 77.32 -21.98
CA THR A 9 -4.68 77.90 -21.70
C THR A 9 -4.82 78.70 -20.36
N ILE A 10 -3.93 79.54 -19.80
CA ILE A 10 -2.75 80.30 -20.25
C ILE A 10 -1.57 80.15 -19.25
N VAL A 11 -0.36 80.27 -19.81
CA VAL A 11 0.98 80.44 -19.26
C VAL A 11 1.14 81.51 -18.15
N ALA A 12 1.89 81.18 -17.09
CA ALA A 12 2.97 82.02 -16.51
C ALA A 12 3.87 81.20 -15.55
N GLY A 13 5.20 81.35 -15.63
CA GLY A 13 6.12 80.95 -14.55
C GLY A 13 6.64 79.50 -14.51
N CYS A 14 7.29 79.01 -15.58
CA CYS A 14 8.20 77.84 -15.48
C CYS A 14 9.21 77.79 -16.65
N LEU A 15 10.22 78.67 -16.61
CA LEU A 15 11.23 78.80 -17.67
C LEU A 15 12.66 78.67 -17.08
N LEU A 16 12.87 77.65 -16.27
CA LEU A 16 14.13 77.39 -15.55
C LEU A 16 14.42 75.89 -15.28
N TRP A 17 13.63 74.97 -15.84
CA TRP A 17 13.70 73.52 -15.56
C TRP A 17 13.76 72.63 -16.82
N TYR A 18 14.24 73.17 -17.95
CA TYR A 18 14.35 72.44 -19.22
C TYR A 18 15.80 72.24 -19.73
N LEU A 19 16.79 72.48 -18.88
CA LEU A 19 18.20 72.12 -19.09
C LEU A 19 18.78 71.41 -17.86
N ALA A 20 17.99 70.49 -17.30
CA ALA A 20 18.38 69.58 -16.22
C ALA A 20 18.28 68.10 -16.66
N SER A 21 18.47 67.83 -17.97
CA SER A 21 18.77 66.48 -18.48
C SER A 21 20.21 66.10 -18.15
N ALA A 22 20.57 66.19 -16.88
CA ALA A 22 21.82 65.70 -16.32
C ALA A 22 21.53 64.35 -15.64
N THR A 23 22.43 63.40 -15.83
CA THR A 23 22.34 62.08 -15.20
C THR A 23 22.29 62.22 -13.68
N ILE A 24 21.16 61.82 -13.07
CA ILE A 24 21.24 61.13 -11.78
C ILE A 24 21.91 59.79 -12.11
N ALA A 25 23.25 59.79 -12.08
CA ALA A 25 23.95 58.56 -11.76
C ALA A 25 23.46 58.16 -10.37
N ALA A 26 23.02 56.91 -10.20
CA ALA A 26 23.02 56.33 -8.87
C ALA A 26 24.45 56.43 -8.33
N ASP A 27 24.63 56.76 -7.06
CA ASP A 27 25.97 56.82 -6.46
C ASP A 27 26.71 55.51 -6.80
N PRO A 28 27.97 55.60 -7.27
CA PRO A 28 28.68 54.44 -7.81
C PRO A 28 28.82 53.41 -6.69
N GLN A 29 28.04 52.32 -6.78
CA GLN A 29 27.87 51.43 -5.63
C GLN A 29 29.23 50.89 -5.18
N GLU A 30 29.54 51.15 -3.91
CA GLU A 30 30.82 50.78 -3.33
C GLU A 30 31.05 49.28 -3.48
N SER A 31 32.18 48.92 -4.05
CA SER A 31 32.45 47.57 -4.50
C SER A 31 33.94 47.27 -4.51
N ILE A 32 34.25 46.00 -4.24
CA ILE A 32 35.61 45.48 -4.14
C ILE A 32 35.81 44.31 -5.12
N GLN A 33 37.04 44.12 -5.58
CA GLN A 33 37.44 42.91 -6.30
C GLN A 33 38.13 41.97 -5.31
N HIS A 34 37.69 40.72 -5.24
CA HIS A 34 38.24 39.74 -4.29
C HIS A 34 39.24 38.77 -4.95
N ARG A 35 39.88 37.93 -4.12
CA ARG A 35 40.94 36.97 -4.50
C ARG A 35 40.57 36.06 -5.69
N ASP A 36 39.30 35.70 -5.80
CA ASP A 36 38.70 34.84 -6.83
C ASP A 36 38.12 35.63 -8.02
N GLY A 37 38.50 36.91 -8.18
CA GLY A 37 38.08 37.76 -9.30
C GLY A 37 36.62 38.21 -9.26
N SER A 38 35.90 37.95 -8.17
CA SER A 38 34.52 38.41 -7.99
C SER A 38 34.45 39.92 -7.74
N THR A 39 33.46 40.58 -8.33
CA THR A 39 33.00 41.89 -7.82
C THR A 39 32.04 41.66 -6.65
N MET A 40 32.36 42.18 -5.47
CA MET A 40 31.48 42.21 -4.30
C MET A 40 30.93 43.61 -4.08
N LEU A 41 29.68 43.72 -3.65
CA LEU A 41 28.94 44.97 -3.49
C LEU A 41 28.64 45.25 -2.01
N LEU A 42 28.82 46.49 -1.58
CA LEU A 42 28.51 46.91 -0.21
C LEU A 42 27.00 46.92 0.04
N VAL A 43 26.60 46.28 1.14
CA VAL A 43 25.30 46.44 1.79
C VAL A 43 25.52 47.27 3.07
N PRO A 44 24.96 48.49 3.18
CA PRO A 44 25.18 49.36 4.34
C PRO A 44 24.66 48.77 5.67
N ALA A 45 25.29 49.17 6.78
CA ALA A 45 24.83 48.82 8.13
C ALA A 45 23.42 49.35 8.43
N GLY A 46 22.74 48.76 9.41
CA GLY A 46 21.45 49.21 9.92
C GLY A 46 20.29 48.22 9.73
N PRO A 47 19.08 48.59 10.18
CA PRO A 47 17.95 47.68 10.29
C PRO A 47 17.21 47.41 8.98
N PHE A 48 16.63 46.22 8.88
CA PHE A 48 15.60 45.87 7.92
C PHE A 48 14.53 44.97 8.56
N THR A 49 13.42 44.75 7.87
CA THR A 49 12.42 43.74 8.26
C THR A 49 12.72 42.45 7.52
N MET A 50 12.96 41.37 8.26
CA MET A 50 13.15 40.02 7.75
C MET A 50 11.82 39.25 7.77
N GLY A 51 11.53 38.49 6.70
CA GLY A 51 10.28 37.72 6.56
C GLY A 51 9.08 38.49 6.02
N SER A 52 8.08 37.75 5.54
CA SER A 52 6.88 38.30 4.87
C SER A 52 5.60 38.19 5.69
N GLY A 53 5.44 37.12 6.48
CA GLY A 53 4.15 36.73 7.05
C GLY A 53 3.21 36.03 6.06
N GLU A 54 3.64 35.80 4.81
CA GLU A 54 2.85 35.15 3.76
C GLU A 54 2.95 33.61 3.80
N ALA A 55 3.98 33.07 4.46
CA ALA A 55 4.22 31.63 4.63
C ALA A 55 4.59 31.28 6.09
N ASN A 56 4.29 30.05 6.51
CA ASN A 56 4.44 29.58 7.90
C ASN A 56 5.88 29.71 8.45
N ASP A 57 6.88 29.50 7.60
CA ASP A 57 8.32 29.60 7.94
C ASP A 57 8.94 30.97 7.65
N GLU A 58 8.21 31.85 6.97
CA GLU A 58 8.53 33.27 6.80
C GLU A 58 7.87 34.16 7.89
N THR A 59 7.38 33.54 8.97
CA THR A 59 6.54 34.16 10.02
C THR A 59 7.18 34.01 11.41
N PRO A 60 7.20 35.06 12.27
CA PRO A 60 6.70 36.41 12.01
C PRO A 60 7.72 37.30 11.27
N PRO A 61 7.26 38.32 10.54
CA PRO A 61 8.10 39.45 10.15
C PRO A 61 8.70 40.13 11.38
N HIS A 62 10.03 40.27 11.41
CA HIS A 62 10.74 40.81 12.57
C HIS A 62 11.88 41.74 12.13
N ARG A 63 12.23 42.70 12.99
CA ARG A 63 13.34 43.62 12.72
C ARG A 63 14.67 42.92 13.03
N VAL A 64 15.58 42.94 12.06
CA VAL A 64 16.98 42.52 12.22
C VAL A 64 17.87 43.72 11.95
N ASP A 65 18.88 43.93 12.79
CA ASP A 65 19.92 44.95 12.60
C ASP A 65 21.22 44.26 12.21
N LEU A 66 21.90 44.74 11.17
CA LEU A 66 23.09 44.10 10.61
C LEU A 66 24.23 45.13 10.45
N PRO A 67 25.50 44.72 10.65
CA PRO A 67 26.66 45.54 10.30
C PRO A 67 26.75 45.74 8.77
N ALA A 68 27.73 46.52 8.33
CA ALA A 68 28.05 46.62 6.91
C ALA A 68 28.83 45.39 6.45
N PHE A 69 28.51 44.89 5.25
CA PHE A 69 29.17 43.74 4.64
C PHE A 69 29.21 43.89 3.12
N TYR A 70 30.17 43.23 2.48
CA TYR A 70 30.20 43.06 1.04
C TYR A 70 29.65 41.67 0.69
N ILE A 71 28.87 41.57 -0.38
CA ILE A 71 28.35 40.29 -0.90
C ILE A 71 28.63 40.17 -2.39
N ASP A 72 28.91 38.96 -2.88
CA ASP A 72 29.18 38.73 -4.31
C ASP A 72 28.00 39.22 -5.18
N ARG A 73 28.31 39.97 -6.24
CA ARG A 73 27.29 40.55 -7.14
C ARG A 73 26.43 39.48 -7.82
N THR A 74 27.01 38.31 -8.06
CA THR A 74 26.41 37.13 -8.67
C THR A 74 26.72 35.89 -7.84
N GLU A 75 26.13 34.75 -8.19
CA GLU A 75 26.56 33.44 -7.71
C GLU A 75 28.03 33.15 -8.13
N VAL A 76 28.67 32.21 -7.44
CA VAL A 76 30.01 31.72 -7.81
C VAL A 76 29.92 30.94 -9.12
N THR A 77 30.81 31.24 -10.07
CA THR A 77 30.80 30.59 -11.40
C THR A 77 31.59 29.27 -11.43
N VAL A 78 31.24 28.40 -12.39
CA VAL A 78 32.00 27.18 -12.71
C VAL A 78 33.49 27.47 -13.01
N ALA A 79 33.80 28.62 -13.64
CA ALA A 79 35.18 29.02 -13.90
C ALA A 79 35.97 29.32 -12.62
N GLN A 80 35.38 30.07 -11.68
CA GLN A 80 36.03 30.38 -10.39
C GLN A 80 36.20 29.13 -9.53
N TYR A 81 35.16 28.28 -9.46
CA TYR A 81 35.23 27.02 -8.71
C TYR A 81 36.27 26.04 -9.29
N ALA A 82 36.55 26.07 -10.59
CA ALA A 82 37.62 25.28 -11.20
C ALA A 82 39.02 25.68 -10.72
N GLU A 83 39.27 26.97 -10.47
CA GLU A 83 40.55 27.42 -9.91
C GLU A 83 40.69 27.06 -8.42
N PHE A 84 39.59 27.03 -7.64
CA PHE A 84 39.57 26.45 -6.29
C PHE A 84 39.97 24.97 -6.28
N ILE A 85 39.33 24.14 -7.12
CA ILE A 85 39.63 22.70 -7.24
C ILE A 85 41.11 22.49 -7.60
N LYS A 86 41.59 23.20 -8.64
CA LYS A 86 42.97 23.17 -9.13
C LYS A 86 44.00 23.63 -8.08
N ALA A 87 43.65 24.56 -7.19
CA ALA A 87 44.52 25.09 -6.16
C ALA A 87 44.53 24.27 -4.85
N THR A 88 43.51 23.42 -4.62
CA THR A 88 43.32 22.71 -3.33
C THR A 88 43.32 21.19 -3.43
N GLY A 89 43.02 20.62 -4.59
CA GLY A 89 42.76 19.18 -4.74
C GLY A 89 41.42 18.73 -4.12
N ASN A 90 40.50 19.64 -3.78
CA ASN A 90 39.17 19.27 -3.30
C ASN A 90 38.41 18.45 -4.37
N LYS A 91 37.47 17.61 -3.93
CA LYS A 91 36.67 16.75 -4.81
C LYS A 91 35.89 17.58 -5.83
N THR A 92 35.88 17.14 -7.09
CA THR A 92 35.07 17.76 -8.16
C THR A 92 33.57 17.50 -7.95
N PRO A 93 32.69 18.44 -8.37
CA PRO A 93 31.24 18.23 -8.38
C PRO A 93 30.84 16.98 -9.16
N THR A 94 29.70 16.40 -8.80
CA THR A 94 29.34 15.04 -9.26
C THR A 94 28.99 14.97 -10.75
N ASP A 95 28.76 16.10 -11.44
CA ASP A 95 28.55 16.16 -12.90
C ASP A 95 29.83 16.39 -13.72
N TRP A 96 31.01 16.50 -13.09
CA TRP A 96 32.29 16.69 -13.77
C TRP A 96 32.87 15.35 -14.24
N VAL A 97 32.57 14.98 -15.49
CA VAL A 97 33.01 13.73 -16.12
C VAL A 97 34.54 13.62 -16.07
N ASN A 98 35.06 12.53 -15.48
CA ASN A 98 36.50 12.30 -15.30
C ASN A 98 37.24 13.45 -14.60
N GLY A 99 36.55 14.19 -13.72
CA GLY A 99 37.09 15.36 -13.02
C GLY A 99 37.22 16.63 -13.89
N GLN A 100 36.71 16.61 -15.12
CA GLN A 100 36.73 17.77 -16.02
C GLN A 100 35.41 18.55 -15.93
N ARG A 101 35.52 19.88 -15.83
CA ARG A 101 34.35 20.78 -15.82
C ARG A 101 33.57 20.69 -17.14
N PRO A 102 32.23 20.83 -17.13
CA PRO A 102 31.45 20.92 -18.36
C PRO A 102 31.90 22.10 -19.25
N ALA A 103 32.34 21.83 -20.47
CA ALA A 103 32.75 22.85 -21.43
C ALA A 103 31.57 23.74 -21.87
N GLY A 104 31.81 25.03 -22.07
CA GLY A 104 30.78 26.00 -22.44
C GLY A 104 29.84 26.41 -21.30
N ARG A 105 30.20 26.06 -20.05
CA ARG A 105 29.47 26.45 -18.83
C ARG A 105 30.29 27.34 -17.90
N GLU A 106 31.41 27.88 -18.36
CA GLU A 106 32.36 28.69 -17.58
C GLU A 106 31.70 29.79 -16.74
N GLN A 107 30.69 30.47 -17.31
CA GLN A 107 29.97 31.59 -16.67
C GLN A 107 28.63 31.17 -16.04
N MET A 108 28.30 29.87 -16.01
CA MET A 108 27.13 29.37 -15.27
C MET A 108 27.41 29.42 -13.77
N PRO A 109 26.38 29.56 -12.91
CA PRO A 109 26.52 29.29 -11.48
C PRO A 109 27.02 27.86 -11.25
N ILE A 110 27.87 27.66 -10.26
CA ILE A 110 28.30 26.33 -9.84
C ILE A 110 27.16 25.60 -9.13
N THR A 111 26.87 24.36 -9.55
CA THR A 111 25.86 23.50 -8.91
C THR A 111 26.38 22.07 -8.73
N ASN A 112 25.54 21.15 -8.24
CA ASN A 112 25.93 19.78 -7.84
C ASN A 112 27.01 19.72 -6.75
N ILE A 113 27.04 20.74 -5.87
CA ILE A 113 27.93 20.86 -4.71
C ILE A 113 27.18 20.75 -3.38
N THR A 114 27.89 20.39 -2.31
CA THR A 114 27.35 20.38 -0.95
C THR A 114 27.55 21.72 -0.23
N TRP A 115 26.91 21.91 0.92
CA TRP A 115 27.18 23.07 1.79
C TRP A 115 28.64 23.08 2.28
N PHE A 116 29.23 21.90 2.50
CA PHE A 116 30.64 21.75 2.86
C PHE A 116 31.58 22.25 1.76
N ASP A 117 31.27 21.95 0.50
CA ASP A 117 32.03 22.40 -0.67
C ASP A 117 31.95 23.94 -0.81
N ALA A 118 30.77 24.52 -0.62
CA ALA A 118 30.55 25.97 -0.65
C ALA A 118 31.37 26.69 0.45
N MET A 119 31.35 26.16 1.68
CA MET A 119 32.15 26.67 2.80
C MET A 119 33.66 26.53 2.56
N LYS A 120 34.12 25.42 1.98
CA LYS A 120 35.54 25.18 1.67
C LYS A 120 36.04 26.10 0.54
N TYR A 121 35.22 26.35 -0.48
CA TYR A 121 35.48 27.38 -1.48
C TYR A 121 35.56 28.77 -0.83
N ALA A 122 34.57 29.16 -0.02
CA ALA A 122 34.53 30.50 0.57
C ALA A 122 35.78 30.76 1.44
N ALA A 123 36.15 29.80 2.29
CA ALA A 123 37.37 29.88 3.10
C ALA A 123 38.65 29.99 2.24
N TRP A 124 38.77 29.24 1.15
CA TRP A 124 39.88 29.37 0.19
C TRP A 124 39.90 30.75 -0.50
N ALA A 125 38.74 31.27 -0.88
CA ALA A 125 38.60 32.59 -1.49
C ALA A 125 38.94 33.75 -0.52
N GLY A 126 39.06 33.47 0.78
CA GLY A 126 39.24 34.48 1.84
C GLY A 126 37.92 35.13 2.29
N LYS A 127 36.80 34.46 2.05
CA LYS A 127 35.42 34.91 2.27
C LYS A 127 34.70 33.97 3.26
N ARG A 128 33.40 34.18 3.42
CA ARG A 128 32.45 33.25 4.08
C ARG A 128 31.15 33.15 3.26
N LEU A 129 30.20 32.32 3.68
CA LEU A 129 28.83 32.42 3.17
C LEU A 129 28.13 33.66 3.78
N PRO A 130 27.14 34.26 3.10
CA PRO A 130 26.21 35.16 3.75
C PRO A 130 25.42 34.39 4.82
N THR A 131 25.02 35.09 5.87
CA THR A 131 23.91 34.62 6.71
C THR A 131 22.57 34.77 5.97
N GLU A 132 21.53 34.09 6.42
CA GLU A 132 20.17 34.21 5.87
C GLU A 132 19.66 35.66 5.92
N ALA A 133 19.92 36.37 7.01
CA ALA A 133 19.55 37.77 7.17
C ALA A 133 20.34 38.70 6.23
N GLU A 134 21.64 38.47 6.05
CA GLU A 134 22.46 39.22 5.09
C GLU A 134 22.00 38.96 3.64
N TRP A 135 21.66 37.72 3.31
CA TRP A 135 21.12 37.36 2.00
C TRP A 135 19.78 38.05 1.74
N GLU A 136 18.83 37.98 2.69
CA GLU A 136 17.53 38.65 2.54
C GLU A 136 17.70 40.16 2.42
N LYS A 137 18.54 40.79 3.26
CA LYS A 137 18.81 42.23 3.17
C LYS A 137 19.44 42.59 1.82
N ALA A 138 20.38 41.79 1.32
CA ALA A 138 20.99 42.00 0.00
C ALA A 138 19.94 41.95 -1.13
N ALA A 139 19.00 41.00 -1.09
CA ALA A 139 17.93 40.89 -2.08
C ALA A 139 16.87 42.01 -1.95
N ARG A 140 16.48 42.33 -0.71
CA ARG A 140 15.24 43.06 -0.36
C ARG A 140 15.46 44.54 -0.07
N GLY A 141 16.61 44.93 0.48
CA GLY A 141 16.77 46.25 1.09
C GLY A 141 15.87 46.47 2.32
N THR A 142 15.61 47.73 2.64
CA THR A 142 14.96 48.15 3.89
C THR A 142 13.49 48.54 3.75
N ASP A 143 12.92 48.53 2.54
CA ASP A 143 11.54 48.95 2.27
C ASP A 143 10.51 47.82 2.29
N GLY A 144 10.95 46.59 2.58
CA GLY A 144 10.07 45.43 2.78
C GLY A 144 9.51 44.80 1.50
N ARG A 145 10.03 45.17 0.32
CA ARG A 145 9.57 44.67 -0.99
C ARG A 145 9.50 43.13 -1.11
N ARG A 146 8.70 42.63 -2.06
CA ARG A 146 8.47 41.19 -2.30
C ARG A 146 9.51 40.57 -3.26
N PHE A 147 9.95 41.30 -4.28
CA PHE A 147 10.95 40.89 -5.27
C PHE A 147 12.11 41.91 -5.31
N PRO A 148 13.30 41.57 -5.83
CA PRO A 148 14.46 42.48 -5.79
C PRO A 148 14.19 43.84 -6.43
N TRP A 149 13.44 43.86 -7.53
CA TRP A 149 13.03 45.07 -8.27
C TRP A 149 11.77 45.78 -7.71
N GLY A 150 11.00 45.17 -6.80
CA GLY A 150 9.78 45.80 -6.24
C GLY A 150 8.70 44.82 -5.76
N ASN A 151 7.43 45.26 -5.82
CA ASN A 151 6.28 44.50 -5.28
C ASN A 151 5.42 43.79 -6.33
N VAL A 152 5.69 44.01 -7.62
CA VAL A 152 4.98 43.41 -8.75
C VAL A 152 5.89 42.37 -9.40
N ASP A 153 5.33 41.21 -9.70
CA ASP A 153 6.05 40.12 -10.37
C ASP A 153 6.28 40.45 -11.86
N ASP A 154 7.46 40.09 -12.39
CA ASP A 154 7.79 40.16 -13.82
C ASP A 154 8.74 39.00 -14.18
N GLU A 155 8.21 38.02 -14.90
CA GLU A 155 8.91 36.87 -15.48
C GLU A 155 10.18 37.26 -16.27
N LYS A 156 10.29 38.53 -16.74
CA LYS A 156 11.40 39.04 -17.57
C LYS A 156 12.54 39.63 -16.74
N LEU A 157 12.44 39.58 -15.41
CA LEU A 157 13.43 40.08 -14.44
C LEU A 157 14.01 38.97 -13.54
N ARG A 158 13.61 37.71 -13.75
CA ARG A 158 14.04 36.53 -12.99
C ARG A 158 14.30 35.34 -13.91
N ASN A 159 14.78 34.23 -13.33
CA ASN A 159 14.94 32.96 -14.06
C ASN A 159 14.39 31.79 -13.22
N LEU A 160 13.06 31.65 -13.12
CA LEU A 160 12.44 30.50 -12.45
C LEU A 160 12.06 29.38 -13.42
N GLY A 161 12.09 28.14 -12.92
CA GLY A 161 11.66 26.95 -13.67
C GLY A 161 10.16 26.91 -14.02
N SER A 162 9.35 27.82 -13.48
CA SER A 162 7.94 28.03 -13.81
C SER A 162 7.72 28.78 -15.13
N ASP A 163 8.65 29.63 -15.52
CA ASP A 163 8.40 30.73 -16.47
C ASP A 163 8.62 30.30 -17.94
N LYS A 164 8.67 28.99 -18.21
CA LYS A 164 9.08 28.41 -19.50
C LYS A 164 8.18 27.24 -19.89
N ILE A 165 7.48 27.35 -21.02
CA ILE A 165 6.37 26.45 -21.42
C ILE A 165 6.85 25.25 -22.29
N SER A 166 8.16 25.02 -22.39
CA SER A 166 8.76 24.03 -23.34
C SER A 166 9.20 22.73 -22.67
N SER A 167 9.03 21.60 -23.36
CA SER A 167 9.44 20.25 -22.92
C SER A 167 10.96 19.99 -22.92
N THR A 168 11.78 21.04 -22.98
CA THR A 168 13.24 21.00 -22.88
C THR A 168 13.67 21.35 -21.46
N TYR A 169 13.89 20.32 -20.63
CA TYR A 169 14.26 20.41 -19.20
C TYR A 169 15.22 21.58 -18.94
N HIS A 170 14.72 22.51 -18.13
CA HIS A 170 15.33 23.83 -17.97
C HIS A 170 16.67 23.76 -17.24
N LYS A 171 17.49 24.79 -17.44
CA LYS A 171 18.83 24.92 -16.88
C LYS A 171 19.04 26.35 -16.42
N THR A 172 20.00 26.52 -15.54
CA THR A 172 20.60 27.81 -15.18
C THR A 172 21.04 28.57 -16.44
N THR A 173 21.02 29.89 -16.37
CA THR A 173 21.65 30.82 -17.30
C THR A 173 23.04 31.22 -16.79
N PRO A 174 23.93 31.74 -17.65
CA PRO A 174 25.09 32.48 -17.21
C PRO A 174 24.72 33.56 -16.19
N THR A 175 25.56 33.71 -15.16
CA THR A 175 25.34 34.64 -14.05
C THR A 175 25.34 36.09 -14.55
N GLY A 176 24.35 36.88 -14.13
CA GLY A 176 24.20 38.29 -14.52
C GLY A 176 23.44 38.54 -15.83
N GLU A 177 22.85 37.52 -16.47
CA GLU A 177 22.01 37.71 -17.66
C GLU A 177 20.70 38.48 -17.41
N THR A 178 20.31 38.69 -16.14
CA THR A 178 19.10 39.44 -15.75
C THR A 178 19.41 40.85 -15.17
N PRO A 179 20.23 41.73 -15.79
CA PRO A 179 20.75 42.95 -15.15
C PRO A 179 19.68 44.00 -14.78
N ARG A 180 18.43 43.85 -15.22
CA ARG A 180 17.28 44.68 -14.82
C ARG A 180 16.52 44.13 -13.59
N GLY A 181 16.78 42.88 -13.22
CA GLY A 181 16.26 42.25 -12.00
C GLY A 181 17.11 42.52 -10.76
N SER A 182 18.00 43.52 -10.82
CA SER A 182 18.90 43.85 -9.71
C SER A 182 18.13 44.25 -8.45
N SER A 183 18.61 43.75 -7.32
CA SER A 183 18.25 44.21 -5.98
C SER A 183 18.52 45.72 -5.77
N PRO A 184 18.06 46.33 -4.66
CA PRO A 184 18.39 47.71 -4.30
C PRO A 184 19.90 47.96 -4.22
N TYR A 185 20.65 46.90 -3.93
CA TYR A 185 22.11 46.90 -3.77
C TYR A 185 22.80 46.19 -4.95
N GLY A 186 22.27 46.29 -6.18
CA GLY A 186 22.95 45.94 -7.43
C GLY A 186 23.29 44.45 -7.63
N CYS A 187 23.03 43.60 -6.64
CA CYS A 187 23.19 42.15 -6.68
C CYS A 187 22.17 41.58 -7.68
N LEU A 188 22.65 40.72 -8.56
CA LEU A 188 21.91 40.11 -9.66
C LEU A 188 21.48 38.69 -9.29
N ASP A 189 20.46 38.21 -10.01
CA ASP A 189 19.93 36.85 -9.93
C ASP A 189 19.46 36.43 -8.52
N MET A 190 19.18 37.39 -7.63
CA MET A 190 18.55 37.20 -6.30
C MET A 190 17.07 36.72 -6.38
N SER A 191 16.66 36.18 -7.54
CA SER A 191 15.32 35.68 -7.86
C SER A 191 15.46 34.65 -8.98
N GLY A 192 15.60 33.38 -8.61
CA GLY A 192 15.83 32.28 -9.52
C GLY A 192 17.30 32.07 -9.91
N ASN A 193 17.50 31.60 -11.14
CA ASN A 193 18.74 30.99 -11.63
C ASN A 193 19.17 29.76 -10.81
N ALA A 194 19.92 29.94 -9.73
CA ALA A 194 20.30 28.89 -8.80
C ALA A 194 19.80 29.22 -7.38
N TRP A 195 19.32 28.20 -6.67
CA TRP A 195 19.17 28.27 -5.21
C TRP A 195 20.54 28.49 -4.57
N GLU A 196 20.59 29.26 -3.50
CA GLU A 196 21.86 29.61 -2.85
C GLU A 196 21.94 29.14 -1.39
N TRP A 197 23.02 28.42 -1.05
CA TRP A 197 23.38 28.12 0.33
C TRP A 197 23.71 29.37 1.14
N THR A 198 23.22 29.43 2.38
CA THR A 198 23.67 30.40 3.39
C THR A 198 24.38 29.69 4.56
N ALA A 199 24.94 30.44 5.51
CA ALA A 199 25.63 29.90 6.68
C ALA A 199 24.69 29.16 7.66
N ASP A 200 23.45 29.61 7.75
CA ASP A 200 22.54 29.35 8.86
C ASP A 200 21.91 27.95 8.84
N TRP A 201 21.64 27.46 10.04
CA TRP A 201 20.74 26.34 10.24
C TRP A 201 19.29 26.82 10.04
N TYR A 202 18.42 25.95 9.50
CA TYR A 202 17.02 26.27 9.24
C TYR A 202 16.23 26.28 10.56
N GLU A 203 16.19 27.43 11.20
CA GLU A 203 15.50 27.65 12.48
C GLU A 203 14.25 28.53 12.28
N GLY A 204 13.28 28.38 13.18
CA GLY A 204 12.05 29.19 13.17
C GLY A 204 12.35 30.63 13.56
N TYR A 205 11.71 31.60 12.89
CA TYR A 205 11.96 33.01 13.16
C TYR A 205 11.59 33.42 14.59
N PRO A 206 12.31 34.38 15.22
CA PRO A 206 12.09 34.78 16.60
C PRO A 206 10.62 35.13 16.91
N GLY A 207 10.05 34.46 17.90
CA GLY A 207 8.65 34.64 18.30
C GLY A 207 7.61 33.88 17.45
N THR A 208 8.04 32.98 16.55
CA THR A 208 7.09 32.11 15.84
C THR A 208 6.42 31.10 16.77
N SER A 209 5.12 30.89 16.57
CA SER A 209 4.31 29.85 17.23
C SER A 209 3.90 28.72 16.27
N ALA A 210 4.37 28.75 15.03
CA ALA A 210 4.13 27.70 14.04
C ALA A 210 5.08 26.51 14.31
N PRO A 211 4.59 25.32 14.71
CA PRO A 211 5.45 24.17 14.93
C PRO A 211 5.96 23.61 13.59
N SER A 212 7.24 23.28 13.51
CA SER A 212 7.81 22.51 12.40
C SER A 212 8.90 21.57 12.90
N PHE A 213 8.74 20.28 12.60
CA PHE A 213 9.72 19.21 12.84
C PHE A 213 11.05 19.43 12.09
N HIS A 214 11.04 20.29 11.06
CA HIS A 214 12.22 20.66 10.31
C HIS A 214 13.11 21.70 11.01
N TYR A 215 12.61 22.43 12.02
CA TYR A 215 13.39 23.50 12.65
C TYR A 215 14.55 22.97 13.50
N GLY A 216 15.62 23.76 13.53
CA GLY A 216 16.83 23.49 14.30
C GLY A 216 18.01 23.09 13.41
N LYS A 217 19.10 22.65 14.04
CA LYS A 217 20.38 22.31 13.39
C LYS A 217 20.40 21.02 12.54
N GLN A 218 19.33 20.74 11.80
CA GLN A 218 19.24 19.58 10.89
C GLN A 218 19.57 19.93 9.43
N TYR A 219 19.06 21.07 8.95
CA TYR A 219 19.17 21.51 7.56
C TYR A 219 19.87 22.87 7.51
N LYS A 220 20.59 23.15 6.43
CA LYS A 220 21.07 24.49 6.12
C LYS A 220 20.06 25.21 5.25
N VAL A 221 19.96 26.52 5.44
CA VAL A 221 19.05 27.39 4.69
C VAL A 221 19.52 27.51 3.23
N MET A 222 18.55 27.51 2.32
CA MET A 222 18.70 27.89 0.92
C MET A 222 17.77 29.08 0.61
N ARG A 223 18.20 30.01 -0.26
CA ARG A 223 17.42 31.20 -0.64
C ARG A 223 17.35 31.40 -2.17
N GLY A 224 16.43 32.25 -2.62
CA GLY A 224 16.38 32.81 -3.97
C GLY A 224 15.43 32.16 -4.97
N GLY A 225 15.07 30.89 -4.80
CA GLY A 225 14.37 30.13 -5.86
C GLY A 225 15.33 29.65 -6.95
N GLY A 226 14.83 28.90 -7.94
CA GLY A 226 15.70 28.29 -8.96
C GLY A 226 15.10 28.16 -10.35
N GLY A 227 15.97 28.16 -11.36
CA GLY A 227 15.66 27.90 -12.78
C GLY A 227 15.29 26.44 -13.08
N ILE A 228 15.44 25.55 -12.09
CA ILE A 228 14.91 24.18 -12.08
C ILE A 228 14.05 24.03 -10.82
N TYR A 229 12.86 23.45 -10.98
CA TYR A 229 11.93 23.19 -9.89
C TYR A 229 12.54 22.27 -8.83
N PHE A 230 12.41 22.65 -7.55
CA PHE A 230 12.86 21.88 -6.40
C PHE A 230 11.65 21.24 -5.72
N TYR A 231 11.65 19.92 -5.53
CA TYR A 231 10.48 19.20 -5.01
C TYR A 231 10.16 19.55 -3.55
N GLY A 232 8.88 19.62 -3.19
CA GLY A 232 8.42 19.96 -1.83
C GLY A 232 8.54 21.44 -1.46
N VAL A 233 9.02 22.29 -2.37
CA VAL A 233 9.33 23.70 -2.11
C VAL A 233 8.57 24.58 -3.11
N ALA A 234 7.92 25.64 -2.61
CA ALA A 234 7.33 26.66 -3.47
C ALA A 234 8.45 27.43 -4.18
N ASN A 235 8.32 27.64 -5.49
CA ASN A 235 9.33 28.34 -6.30
C ASN A 235 8.80 29.72 -6.73
N SER A 236 8.79 30.69 -5.81
CA SER A 236 8.19 32.02 -5.99
C SER A 236 9.15 33.10 -6.49
N GLY A 237 10.45 32.96 -6.23
CA GLY A 237 11.46 33.99 -6.51
C GLY A 237 11.33 35.25 -5.62
N THR A 238 10.58 35.20 -4.52
CA THR A 238 10.42 36.33 -3.59
C THR A 238 11.66 36.48 -2.70
N CYS A 239 12.04 37.71 -2.32
CA CYS A 239 13.23 37.96 -1.51
C CYS A 239 13.20 37.24 -0.15
N THR A 240 11.99 37.05 0.39
CA THR A 240 11.72 36.39 1.67
C THR A 240 11.70 34.85 1.58
N GLN A 241 11.67 34.31 0.36
CA GLN A 241 11.57 32.88 0.08
C GLN A 241 12.77 32.14 0.69
N ARG A 242 12.47 31.22 1.60
CA ARG A 242 13.44 30.31 2.22
C ARG A 242 13.10 28.86 1.91
N ALA A 243 14.15 28.04 1.88
CA ALA A 243 14.08 26.60 1.73
C ALA A 243 15.20 25.97 2.58
N ARG A 244 15.26 24.64 2.56
CA ARG A 244 16.14 23.87 3.46
C ARG A 244 16.66 22.62 2.78
N LEU A 245 17.92 22.27 3.03
CA LEU A 245 18.48 21.00 2.61
C LEU A 245 19.55 20.51 3.59
N VAL A 246 19.79 19.20 3.65
CA VAL A 246 20.81 18.64 4.53
C VAL A 246 22.21 19.05 4.04
N PRO A 247 23.21 19.31 4.92
CA PRO A 247 24.50 19.88 4.51
C PRO A 247 25.26 19.12 3.41
N TYR A 248 25.09 17.79 3.32
CA TYR A 248 25.70 16.94 2.30
C TYR A 248 24.81 16.65 1.07
N GLY A 249 23.65 17.30 0.97
CA GLY A 249 22.82 17.29 -0.24
C GLY A 249 23.40 18.17 -1.34
N ALA A 250 23.11 17.85 -2.60
CA ALA A 250 23.60 18.58 -3.76
C ALA A 250 22.59 18.47 -4.92
N HIS A 251 22.18 19.60 -5.50
CA HIS A 251 21.20 19.65 -6.61
C HIS A 251 21.79 20.30 -7.86
N ASP A 252 21.23 19.98 -9.02
CA ASP A 252 21.65 20.54 -10.31
C ASP A 252 21.23 22.02 -10.51
N SER A 253 20.39 22.57 -9.61
CA SER A 253 20.10 24.00 -9.45
C SER A 253 20.48 24.62 -8.11
N LEU A 254 21.35 23.98 -7.32
CA LEU A 254 21.80 24.50 -6.01
C LEU A 254 23.28 24.88 -6.05
N GLY A 255 23.54 26.17 -5.91
CA GLY A 255 24.84 26.81 -5.81
C GLY A 255 24.94 27.71 -4.57
N PHE A 256 25.65 28.83 -4.69
CA PHE A 256 25.89 29.79 -3.61
C PHE A 256 26.52 31.09 -4.12
N ARG A 257 26.52 32.11 -3.27
CA ARG A 257 27.38 33.30 -3.35
C ARG A 257 28.08 33.53 -2.01
N CYS A 258 29.16 34.31 -1.98
CA CYS A 258 29.92 34.57 -0.75
C CYS A 258 29.70 35.99 -0.21
N ALA A 259 30.09 36.20 1.06
CA ALA A 259 30.12 37.48 1.74
C ALA A 259 31.47 37.72 2.45
N VAL A 260 31.77 38.99 2.73
CA VAL A 260 32.96 39.48 3.45
C VAL A 260 32.52 40.59 4.40
N ASP A 261 32.99 40.54 5.65
CA ASP A 261 32.69 41.55 6.66
C ASP A 261 33.35 42.89 6.27
N ALA A 262 32.62 44.02 6.28
CA ALA A 262 33.25 45.32 5.98
C ALA A 262 34.16 45.80 7.13
N ASP A 263 33.86 45.35 8.36
CA ASP A 263 34.78 45.36 9.49
C ASP A 263 34.85 43.93 10.07
N PRO A 264 36.00 43.24 10.00
CA PRO A 264 36.19 41.89 10.57
C PRO A 264 35.89 41.77 12.07
N ALA A 265 35.88 42.86 12.84
CA ALA A 265 35.49 42.84 14.24
C ALA A 265 33.97 42.60 14.45
N ASN A 266 33.15 42.87 13.43
CA ASN A 266 31.68 42.69 13.45
C ASN A 266 31.22 41.41 12.74
N ARG A 267 32.11 40.42 12.57
CA ARG A 267 31.81 39.15 11.92
C ARG A 267 30.70 38.37 12.64
N PRO A 268 29.63 37.92 11.95
CA PRO A 268 28.48 37.28 12.60
C PRO A 268 28.76 35.84 13.08
N TYR A 269 29.68 35.11 12.46
CA TYR A 269 30.06 33.75 12.86
C TYR A 269 31.48 33.39 12.39
N ASP A 270 32.17 32.47 13.08
CA ASP A 270 33.43 31.89 12.59
C ASP A 270 33.15 30.76 11.56
N PRO A 271 33.58 30.91 10.29
CA PRO A 271 33.38 29.87 9.29
C PRO A 271 34.07 28.54 9.60
N GLN A 272 35.20 28.55 10.31
CA GLN A 272 35.87 27.30 10.68
C GLN A 272 35.12 26.57 11.78
N ALA A 273 34.67 27.27 12.83
CA ALA A 273 33.80 26.69 13.86
C ALA A 273 32.48 26.15 13.31
N VAL A 274 31.78 26.89 12.43
CA VAL A 274 30.48 26.43 11.87
C VAL A 274 30.66 25.31 10.84
N LEU A 275 31.76 25.31 10.07
CA LEU A 275 32.12 24.16 9.24
C LEU A 275 32.38 22.91 10.10
N LYS A 276 33.19 23.06 11.16
CA LYS A 276 33.53 21.99 12.08
C LYS A 276 32.30 21.45 12.84
N GLU A 277 31.42 22.32 13.35
CA GLU A 277 30.15 21.92 13.98
C GLU A 277 29.32 21.03 13.04
N ALA A 278 29.25 21.39 11.76
CA ALA A 278 28.55 20.61 10.76
C ALA A 278 29.28 19.29 10.42
N GLU A 279 30.62 19.26 10.35
CA GLU A 279 31.37 18.04 10.06
C GLU A 279 31.31 17.04 11.23
N GLU A 280 31.48 17.48 12.48
CA GLU A 280 31.34 16.65 13.68
C GLU A 280 29.92 16.09 13.84
N ARG A 281 28.89 16.81 13.38
CA ARG A 281 27.50 16.33 13.46
C ARG A 281 27.23 15.03 12.68
N PHE A 282 28.01 14.72 11.65
CA PHE A 282 27.82 13.53 10.81
C PHE A 282 28.78 12.37 11.14
N THR A 283 29.47 12.40 12.29
CA THR A 283 30.38 11.33 12.71
C THR A 283 29.66 10.19 13.46
N GLY A 284 28.67 9.58 12.80
CA GLY A 284 27.94 8.41 13.32
C GLY A 284 28.48 7.09 12.78
N ALA A 285 29.40 6.44 13.48
CA ALA A 285 29.85 5.09 13.12
C ALA A 285 28.72 4.06 13.31
N LEU A 286 28.54 3.15 12.35
CA LEU A 286 27.63 2.02 12.50
C LEU A 286 28.20 1.03 13.53
N GLY A 287 27.39 0.64 14.52
CA GLY A 287 27.78 -0.39 15.49
C GLY A 287 27.79 -1.80 14.88
N GLU A 288 28.33 -2.77 15.61
CA GLU A 288 28.27 -4.19 15.21
C GLU A 288 26.83 -4.70 15.18
N PRO A 289 26.41 -5.45 14.14
CA PRO A 289 25.03 -5.95 14.03
C PRO A 289 24.78 -7.08 15.03
N ALA A 290 23.82 -6.87 15.93
CA ALA A 290 23.34 -7.89 16.83
C ALA A 290 22.77 -9.11 16.07
N LYS A 291 22.80 -10.27 16.72
CA LYS A 291 22.00 -11.45 16.35
C LYS A 291 20.65 -11.35 17.06
N LEU A 292 19.56 -11.53 16.32
CA LEU A 292 18.19 -11.41 16.85
C LEU A 292 17.71 -12.73 17.44
N SER A 293 16.74 -12.66 18.37
CA SER A 293 16.20 -13.81 19.10
C SER A 293 15.67 -14.91 18.16
N TYR A 294 14.90 -14.51 17.14
CA TYR A 294 14.37 -15.43 16.15
C TYR A 294 15.46 -16.11 15.29
N GLU A 295 16.64 -15.49 15.13
CA GLU A 295 17.79 -16.08 14.42
C GLU A 295 18.50 -17.15 15.28
N VAL A 296 18.25 -17.17 16.59
CA VAL A 296 18.65 -18.26 17.50
C VAL A 296 17.62 -19.38 17.48
N GLU A 297 16.33 -19.04 17.49
CA GLU A 297 15.22 -20.00 17.40
C GLU A 297 15.22 -20.76 16.05
N PHE A 298 15.38 -20.03 14.95
CA PHE A 298 15.54 -20.57 13.60
C PHE A 298 16.71 -21.55 13.53
N GLU A 299 17.89 -21.13 13.99
CA GLU A 299 19.09 -21.96 13.94
C GLU A 299 18.94 -23.23 14.79
N LYS A 300 18.24 -23.15 15.93
CA LYS A 300 17.88 -24.32 16.75
C LYS A 300 16.99 -25.31 15.99
N MET A 301 15.94 -24.83 15.30
CA MET A 301 15.07 -25.69 14.46
C MET A 301 15.84 -26.28 13.27
N ARG A 302 16.69 -25.48 12.62
CA ARG A 302 17.53 -25.88 11.48
C ARG A 302 18.53 -26.97 11.87
N GLN A 303 19.20 -26.84 13.02
CA GLN A 303 20.12 -27.83 13.57
C GLN A 303 19.40 -29.12 14.03
N ALA A 304 18.18 -29.01 14.56
CA ALA A 304 17.37 -30.17 14.90
C ALA A 304 16.83 -30.92 13.66
N GLY A 305 16.80 -30.24 12.49
CA GLY A 305 16.15 -30.73 11.28
C GLY A 305 14.65 -30.95 11.47
N ARG A 306 14.02 -30.24 12.43
CA ARG A 306 12.61 -30.42 12.81
C ARG A 306 11.97 -29.07 13.09
N VAL A 307 10.79 -28.86 12.50
CA VAL A 307 10.03 -27.60 12.58
C VAL A 307 8.60 -27.93 13.03
N PRO A 308 8.14 -27.45 14.19
CA PRO A 308 6.75 -27.64 14.59
C PRO A 308 5.83 -26.84 13.65
N VAL A 309 4.69 -27.42 13.30
CA VAL A 309 3.62 -26.76 12.53
C VAL A 309 2.27 -27.08 13.17
N SER A 310 1.25 -26.28 12.90
CA SER A 310 -0.09 -26.49 13.47
C SER A 310 -1.17 -26.37 12.42
N VAL A 311 -2.13 -27.29 12.47
CA VAL A 311 -3.29 -27.33 11.57
C VAL A 311 -4.40 -26.46 12.15
N VAL A 312 -4.82 -25.45 11.38
CA VAL A 312 -5.80 -24.43 11.76
C VAL A 312 -7.08 -24.59 10.95
N GLY A 313 -8.22 -24.44 11.61
CA GLY A 313 -9.55 -24.56 11.02
C GLY A 313 -10.63 -24.40 12.09
N ARG A 314 -11.89 -24.70 11.76
CA ARG A 314 -12.96 -24.69 12.77
C ARG A 314 -12.84 -25.89 13.71
N HIS A 315 -13.23 -25.72 14.98
CA HIS A 315 -13.16 -26.79 15.97
C HIS A 315 -13.86 -28.08 15.49
N GLY A 316 -13.16 -29.21 15.56
CA GLY A 316 -13.64 -30.51 15.08
C GLY A 316 -13.50 -30.76 13.56
N GLN A 317 -13.07 -29.78 12.77
CA GLN A 317 -12.85 -29.95 11.33
C GLN A 317 -11.71 -30.94 11.05
N LYS A 318 -11.94 -31.86 10.12
CA LYS A 318 -10.95 -32.79 9.56
C LYS A 318 -10.98 -32.71 8.02
N GLY A 319 -9.88 -33.07 7.37
CA GLY A 319 -9.78 -33.10 5.91
C GLY A 319 -8.34 -33.11 5.44
N SER A 320 -8.12 -32.76 4.17
CA SER A 320 -6.77 -32.49 3.67
C SER A 320 -6.29 -31.08 4.06
N VAL A 321 -4.99 -30.96 4.28
CA VAL A 321 -4.23 -29.74 4.44
C VAL A 321 -3.28 -29.65 3.24
N ARG A 322 -3.50 -28.64 2.39
CA ARG A 322 -2.60 -28.26 1.29
C ARG A 322 -1.97 -26.91 1.64
N ALA A 323 -0.67 -26.87 1.93
CA ALA A 323 -0.02 -25.67 2.46
C ALA A 323 1.46 -25.54 2.07
N GLY A 324 1.88 -24.31 1.76
CA GLY A 324 3.26 -23.98 1.47
C GLY A 324 4.17 -23.97 2.70
N PHE A 325 5.38 -24.48 2.52
CA PHE A 325 6.44 -24.54 3.53
C PHE A 325 7.76 -23.98 2.95
N PRO A 326 8.30 -22.87 3.50
CA PRO A 326 9.55 -22.29 3.04
C PRO A 326 10.76 -23.07 3.58
N LEU A 327 11.81 -23.14 2.78
CA LEU A 327 13.03 -23.88 3.08
C LEU A 327 14.29 -23.02 2.84
N PRO A 328 15.23 -22.97 3.80
CA PRO A 328 16.48 -22.23 3.63
C PRO A 328 17.39 -22.89 2.58
N LYS A 329 18.22 -22.06 1.94
CA LYS A 329 19.17 -22.46 0.89
C LYS A 329 20.10 -23.58 1.35
N GLY A 330 20.23 -24.61 0.52
CA GLY A 330 21.04 -25.80 0.78
C GLY A 330 20.48 -26.80 1.80
N ALA A 331 19.27 -26.60 2.33
CA ALA A 331 18.72 -27.48 3.38
C ALA A 331 18.18 -28.82 2.85
N VAL A 332 17.51 -28.82 1.70
CA VAL A 332 16.89 -30.01 1.10
C VAL A 332 17.01 -29.95 -0.43
N MET A 333 17.42 -31.03 -1.08
CA MET A 333 17.62 -31.07 -2.55
C MET A 333 16.41 -31.60 -3.33
N ASP A 334 15.66 -32.52 -2.72
CA ASP A 334 14.62 -33.34 -3.34
C ASP A 334 13.40 -33.54 -2.41
N GLU A 335 12.27 -33.94 -2.99
CA GLU A 335 10.99 -34.04 -2.28
C GLU A 335 10.97 -35.15 -1.20
N ALA A 336 11.81 -36.19 -1.32
CA ALA A 336 11.86 -37.31 -0.36
C ALA A 336 12.67 -36.97 0.90
N GLY A 337 13.46 -35.89 0.89
CA GLY A 337 14.12 -35.32 2.06
C GLY A 337 13.18 -34.60 3.04
N ILE A 338 11.87 -34.59 2.80
CA ILE A 338 10.84 -33.91 3.61
C ILE A 338 9.80 -34.92 4.09
N GLN A 339 9.58 -34.97 5.40
CA GLN A 339 8.58 -35.84 6.04
C GLN A 339 7.70 -35.03 6.99
N VAL A 340 6.50 -35.54 7.30
CA VAL A 340 5.64 -34.99 8.35
C VAL A 340 5.43 -36.04 9.43
N LEU A 341 5.70 -35.67 10.67
CA LEU A 341 5.57 -36.52 11.85
C LEU A 341 4.49 -35.98 12.79
N GLY A 342 3.83 -36.88 13.52
CA GLY A 342 2.93 -36.54 14.61
C GLY A 342 3.64 -36.01 15.87
N PRO A 343 2.88 -35.76 16.95
CA PRO A 343 3.46 -35.46 18.27
C PRO A 343 4.32 -36.61 18.82
N ASP A 344 3.98 -37.86 18.50
CA ASP A 344 4.61 -39.08 19.01
C ASP A 344 5.67 -39.65 18.03
N ASP A 345 6.25 -38.80 17.18
CA ASP A 345 7.23 -39.15 16.12
C ASP A 345 6.74 -40.18 15.07
N ASN A 346 5.46 -40.55 15.08
CA ASN A 346 4.85 -41.41 14.07
C ASN A 346 4.73 -40.70 12.72
N SER A 347 4.99 -41.40 11.61
CA SER A 347 4.80 -40.82 10.26
C SER A 347 3.34 -40.49 10.00
N ILE A 348 3.09 -39.28 9.50
CA ILE A 348 1.83 -38.91 8.85
C ILE A 348 2.02 -39.20 7.35
N PRO A 349 1.06 -39.84 6.66
CA PRO A 349 1.14 -39.94 5.20
C PRO A 349 1.04 -38.52 4.63
N ALA A 350 2.16 -38.02 4.13
CA ALA A 350 2.30 -36.65 3.65
C ALA A 350 3.17 -36.64 2.38
N MET A 351 2.92 -35.65 1.53
CA MET A 351 3.53 -35.53 0.23
C MET A 351 4.10 -34.13 0.05
N ALA A 352 5.37 -34.04 -0.35
CA ALA A 352 6.01 -32.79 -0.70
C ALA A 352 6.06 -32.60 -2.23
N THR A 353 5.85 -31.37 -2.69
CA THR A 353 6.00 -30.96 -4.10
C THR A 353 6.82 -29.67 -4.17
N ALA A 354 7.93 -29.64 -4.91
CA ALA A 354 8.79 -28.45 -5.00
C ALA A 354 8.16 -27.36 -5.88
N LEU A 355 7.65 -26.29 -5.26
CA LEU A 355 7.03 -25.15 -5.96
C LEU A 355 8.05 -24.14 -6.50
N SER A 356 9.24 -24.07 -5.88
CA SER A 356 10.36 -23.27 -6.37
C SER A 356 11.69 -23.76 -5.79
N LYS A 357 12.79 -23.38 -6.45
CA LYS A 357 14.16 -23.76 -6.06
C LYS A 357 15.08 -22.54 -5.87
N TRP A 358 16.14 -22.74 -5.10
CA TRP A 358 17.30 -21.86 -5.02
C TRP A 358 18.21 -22.06 -6.24
N GLU A 359 19.19 -21.17 -6.44
CA GLU A 359 20.14 -21.22 -7.55
C GLU A 359 21.05 -22.47 -7.54
N ASP A 360 21.27 -23.07 -6.36
CA ASP A 360 22.04 -24.29 -6.14
C ASP A 360 21.23 -25.57 -6.39
N GLY A 361 19.95 -25.43 -6.77
CA GLY A 361 19.03 -26.53 -7.02
C GLY A 361 18.31 -27.06 -5.77
N SER A 362 18.62 -26.57 -4.57
CA SER A 362 17.87 -26.90 -3.35
C SER A 362 16.44 -26.35 -3.39
N ILE A 363 15.51 -26.97 -2.67
CA ILE A 363 14.11 -26.54 -2.63
C ILE A 363 14.01 -25.26 -1.81
N ARG A 364 13.30 -24.26 -2.34
CA ARG A 364 13.03 -22.97 -1.69
C ARG A 364 11.64 -22.90 -1.06
N TRP A 365 10.66 -23.49 -1.74
CA TRP A 365 9.30 -23.69 -1.25
C TRP A 365 8.82 -25.08 -1.63
N ALA A 366 8.31 -25.83 -0.66
CA ALA A 366 7.57 -27.07 -0.88
C ALA A 366 6.08 -26.83 -0.61
N LEU A 367 5.20 -27.44 -1.40
CA LEU A 367 3.81 -27.67 -1.02
C LEU A 367 3.77 -28.96 -0.20
N LEU A 368 3.13 -28.93 0.96
CA LEU A 368 2.83 -30.11 1.75
C LEU A 368 1.34 -30.45 1.62
N ASP A 369 1.07 -31.69 1.22
CA ASP A 369 -0.26 -32.29 1.16
C ASP A 369 -0.36 -33.44 2.15
N MET A 370 -1.29 -33.34 3.11
CA MET A 370 -1.41 -34.29 4.21
C MET A 370 -2.84 -34.29 4.80
N PRO A 371 -3.31 -35.39 5.40
CA PRO A 371 -4.51 -35.35 6.23
C PRO A 371 -4.25 -34.57 7.52
N GLY A 372 -5.24 -33.84 8.02
CA GLY A 372 -5.13 -33.08 9.26
C GLY A 372 -6.46 -32.84 9.98
N GLN A 373 -6.36 -32.41 11.23
CA GLN A 373 -7.47 -32.01 12.08
C GLN A 373 -7.19 -30.62 12.69
N ALA A 374 -8.20 -29.75 12.73
CA ALA A 374 -8.05 -28.42 13.34
C ALA A 374 -7.66 -28.52 14.82
N GLY A 375 -6.58 -27.82 15.21
CA GLY A 375 -5.96 -27.87 16.53
C GLY A 375 -4.86 -28.93 16.69
N GLN A 376 -4.54 -29.69 15.64
CA GLN A 376 -3.45 -30.67 15.65
C GLN A 376 -2.09 -29.98 15.48
N THR A 377 -1.13 -30.31 16.32
CA THR A 377 0.30 -29.99 16.12
C THR A 377 0.99 -31.16 15.44
N LEU A 378 1.89 -30.86 14.49
CA LEU A 378 2.71 -31.80 13.73
C LEU A 378 4.15 -31.27 13.67
N HIS A 379 5.07 -32.06 13.13
CA HIS A 379 6.43 -31.64 12.84
C HIS A 379 6.76 -31.89 11.37
N VAL A 380 7.34 -30.91 10.68
CA VAL A 380 8.04 -31.15 9.42
C VAL A 380 9.47 -31.56 9.76
N ASP A 381 9.88 -32.77 9.39
CA ASP A 381 11.24 -33.28 9.54
C ASP A 381 11.96 -33.16 8.18
N ILE A 382 13.13 -32.53 8.20
CA ILE A 382 14.02 -32.29 7.06
C ILE A 382 15.44 -32.81 7.35
N SER A 383 15.59 -33.71 8.33
CA SER A 383 16.90 -34.16 8.83
C SER A 383 17.57 -35.23 7.94
N GLY A 384 16.99 -35.56 6.78
CA GLY A 384 17.52 -36.55 5.83
C GLY A 384 17.53 -38.00 6.36
N LYS A 385 16.82 -38.28 7.45
CA LYS A 385 16.68 -39.63 7.99
C LYS A 385 15.77 -40.47 7.09
N ALA A 386 16.04 -41.77 7.02
CA ALA A 386 15.17 -42.71 6.32
C ALA A 386 13.74 -42.65 6.88
N PRO A 387 12.69 -42.75 6.03
CA PRO A 387 11.32 -42.64 6.48
C PRO A 387 10.96 -43.60 7.61
N VAL A 388 10.29 -43.09 8.63
CA VAL A 388 9.49 -43.93 9.53
C VAL A 388 8.42 -44.60 8.69
N SER A 389 8.31 -45.93 8.78
CA SER A 389 7.54 -46.80 7.87
C SER A 389 6.21 -46.19 7.45
N GLU A 390 6.00 -46.04 6.13
CA GLU A 390 4.79 -45.43 5.57
C GLU A 390 3.53 -46.18 6.06
N PRO A 391 2.56 -45.46 6.64
CA PRO A 391 1.29 -46.07 7.01
C PRO A 391 0.45 -46.35 5.76
N GLU A 392 -0.30 -47.46 5.77
CA GLU A 392 -1.31 -47.71 4.73
C GLU A 392 -2.29 -46.54 4.65
N HIS A 393 -2.40 -45.97 3.45
CA HIS A 393 -3.31 -44.88 3.14
C HIS A 393 -4.02 -45.17 1.82
N LYS A 394 -5.25 -44.65 1.68
CA LYS A 394 -5.90 -44.61 0.36
C LYS A 394 -5.06 -43.74 -0.56
N ILE A 395 -5.02 -44.08 -1.84
CA ILE A 395 -4.36 -43.27 -2.88
C ILE A 395 -5.39 -42.68 -3.83
N VAL A 396 -5.10 -41.52 -4.41
CA VAL A 396 -5.84 -41.01 -5.56
C VAL A 396 -5.36 -41.72 -6.82
N GLN A 397 -6.30 -42.30 -7.56
CA GLN A 397 -6.08 -42.94 -8.86
C GLN A 397 -6.78 -42.11 -9.93
N ILE A 398 -6.10 -41.89 -11.06
CA ILE A 398 -6.68 -41.23 -12.22
C ILE A 398 -6.46 -42.14 -13.42
N GLU A 399 -7.54 -42.77 -13.89
CA GLU A 399 -7.52 -43.77 -14.96
C GLU A 399 -8.35 -43.32 -16.16
N GLY A 400 -7.77 -43.38 -17.36
CA GLY A 400 -8.46 -42.96 -18.57
C GLY A 400 -7.55 -42.77 -19.78
N SER A 401 -8.15 -42.50 -20.94
CA SER A 401 -7.42 -42.27 -22.21
C SER A 401 -8.00 -41.08 -22.99
N GLY A 402 -8.14 -39.93 -22.31
CA GLY A 402 -8.53 -38.64 -22.90
C GLY A 402 -10.00 -38.52 -23.35
N ARG A 403 -10.72 -39.63 -23.53
CA ARG A 403 -12.16 -39.66 -23.85
C ARG A 403 -13.06 -40.04 -22.68
N ASP A 404 -12.59 -40.88 -21.79
CA ASP A 404 -13.19 -41.10 -20.48
C ASP A 404 -12.04 -41.03 -19.48
N VAL A 405 -12.23 -40.30 -18.39
CA VAL A 405 -11.29 -40.23 -17.27
C VAL A 405 -12.07 -40.35 -15.97
N ASN A 406 -11.67 -41.31 -15.13
CA ASN A 406 -12.15 -41.43 -13.76
C ASN A 406 -11.07 -40.89 -12.83
N LEU A 407 -11.45 -40.02 -11.90
CA LEU A 407 -10.68 -39.74 -10.69
C LEU A 407 -11.36 -40.50 -9.55
N ASP A 408 -10.62 -41.37 -8.85
CA ASP A 408 -11.05 -42.07 -7.65
C ASP A 408 -10.13 -41.69 -6.48
N ASN A 409 -10.66 -41.22 -5.35
CA ASN A 409 -9.89 -40.94 -4.14
C ASN A 409 -10.11 -41.97 -3.02
N GLY A 410 -10.81 -43.06 -3.32
CA GLY A 410 -11.19 -44.14 -2.41
C GLY A 410 -12.41 -43.86 -1.53
N GLU A 411 -13.02 -42.67 -1.59
CA GLU A 411 -14.37 -42.38 -1.05
C GLU A 411 -15.32 -41.85 -2.15
N ILE A 412 -14.78 -41.22 -3.19
CA ILE A 412 -15.52 -40.55 -4.26
C ILE A 412 -14.87 -40.89 -5.60
N VAL A 413 -15.70 -41.30 -6.56
CA VAL A 413 -15.35 -41.47 -7.97
C VAL A 413 -16.02 -40.38 -8.81
N VAL A 414 -15.24 -39.56 -9.49
CA VAL A 414 -15.70 -38.58 -10.49
C VAL A 414 -15.42 -39.15 -11.87
N SER A 415 -16.44 -39.30 -12.72
CA SER A 415 -16.25 -39.68 -14.12
C SER A 415 -16.49 -38.49 -15.04
N ALA A 416 -15.54 -38.22 -15.93
CA ALA A 416 -15.59 -37.13 -16.92
C ALA A 416 -15.39 -37.67 -18.34
N SER A 417 -16.02 -37.03 -19.33
CA SER A 417 -15.79 -37.26 -20.77
C SER A 417 -15.83 -35.92 -21.53
N PRO A 418 -15.31 -35.84 -22.78
CA PRO A 418 -15.45 -34.64 -23.60
C PRO A 418 -16.89 -34.15 -23.68
N GLU A 419 -17.83 -35.04 -23.95
CA GLU A 419 -19.26 -34.72 -24.04
C GLU A 419 -19.86 -34.22 -22.72
N HIS A 420 -19.30 -34.66 -21.58
CA HIS A 420 -19.85 -34.49 -20.24
C HIS A 420 -18.76 -34.15 -19.21
N LEU A 421 -18.51 -32.84 -19.00
CA LEU A 421 -17.63 -32.25 -17.96
C LEU A 421 -17.52 -33.12 -16.69
N ILE A 422 -18.63 -33.35 -16.02
CA ILE A 422 -18.75 -34.48 -15.10
C ILE A 422 -19.99 -35.24 -15.53
N ARG A 423 -19.83 -36.52 -15.88
CA ARG A 423 -20.91 -37.45 -16.18
C ARG A 423 -21.66 -37.84 -14.91
N GLU A 424 -20.91 -38.05 -13.82
CA GLU A 424 -21.41 -38.46 -12.51
C GLU A 424 -20.36 -38.28 -11.42
N VAL A 425 -20.83 -38.16 -10.17
CA VAL A 425 -20.03 -38.30 -8.95
C VAL A 425 -20.66 -39.41 -8.11
N ARG A 426 -19.90 -40.48 -7.85
CA ARG A 426 -20.35 -41.67 -7.10
C ARG A 426 -19.62 -41.73 -5.76
N VAL A 427 -20.33 -41.94 -4.66
CA VAL A 427 -19.77 -41.82 -3.30
C VAL A 427 -19.93 -43.11 -2.52
N GLY A 428 -18.84 -43.57 -1.91
CA GLY A 428 -18.81 -44.60 -0.89
C GLY A 428 -19.31 -45.97 -1.34
N GLY A 429 -19.06 -46.37 -2.60
CA GLY A 429 -19.59 -47.59 -3.20
C GLY A 429 -21.05 -47.44 -3.64
N ASP A 430 -21.34 -46.41 -4.45
CA ASP A 430 -22.66 -46.06 -4.98
C ASP A 430 -23.77 -45.78 -3.92
N ARG A 431 -23.38 -45.52 -2.66
CA ARG A 431 -24.30 -45.06 -1.58
C ARG A 431 -24.97 -43.73 -1.88
N PHE A 432 -24.32 -42.88 -2.67
CA PHE A 432 -24.90 -41.65 -3.21
C PHE A 432 -24.36 -41.41 -4.64
N ARG A 433 -25.18 -40.83 -5.52
CA ARG A 433 -24.83 -40.51 -6.91
C ARG A 433 -25.37 -39.14 -7.31
N LEU A 434 -24.48 -38.21 -7.62
CA LEU A 434 -24.82 -37.07 -8.48
C LEU A 434 -24.71 -37.52 -9.93
N GLY A 435 -25.69 -37.15 -10.75
CA GLY A 435 -25.64 -37.31 -12.21
C GLY A 435 -24.84 -36.20 -12.88
N ARG A 436 -25.14 -35.96 -14.16
CA ARG A 436 -24.39 -35.03 -15.02
C ARG A 436 -24.35 -33.61 -14.45
N LEU A 437 -23.16 -33.00 -14.53
CA LEU A 437 -22.93 -31.58 -14.36
C LEU A 437 -23.38 -30.82 -15.61
N GLY A 438 -24.36 -29.94 -15.43
CA GLY A 438 -24.77 -28.92 -16.41
C GLY A 438 -24.19 -27.56 -16.05
N LEU A 439 -23.55 -26.92 -17.02
CA LEU A 439 -23.13 -25.52 -16.98
C LEU A 439 -23.90 -24.77 -18.08
N GLU A 440 -24.66 -23.75 -17.67
CA GLU A 440 -25.56 -22.97 -18.51
C GLU A 440 -25.32 -21.47 -18.29
N MET A 441 -25.39 -20.67 -19.35
CA MET A 441 -25.29 -19.22 -19.25
C MET A 441 -26.28 -18.53 -20.19
N GLN A 442 -27.14 -17.68 -19.64
CA GLN A 442 -28.14 -16.94 -20.40
C GLN A 442 -27.59 -15.56 -20.74
N VAL A 443 -27.56 -15.24 -22.04
CA VAL A 443 -26.82 -14.09 -22.58
C VAL A 443 -27.65 -13.27 -23.56
N THR A 444 -27.19 -12.05 -23.86
CA THR A 444 -27.57 -11.33 -25.08
C THR A 444 -26.43 -11.40 -26.09
N LEU A 445 -26.71 -11.84 -27.32
CA LEU A 445 -25.82 -11.83 -28.48
C LEU A 445 -26.57 -11.24 -29.68
N ASP A 446 -25.93 -10.37 -30.47
CA ASP A 446 -26.55 -9.73 -31.64
C ASP A 446 -27.92 -9.06 -31.30
N SER A 447 -27.99 -8.42 -30.12
CA SER A 447 -29.22 -7.88 -29.51
C SER A 447 -30.39 -8.87 -29.28
N LYS A 448 -30.12 -10.18 -29.22
CA LYS A 448 -31.12 -11.25 -28.94
C LYS A 448 -30.72 -12.07 -27.72
N ALA A 449 -31.72 -12.52 -26.96
CA ALA A 449 -31.50 -13.48 -25.89
C ALA A 449 -31.10 -14.85 -26.45
N ALA A 450 -30.09 -15.49 -25.85
CA ALA A 450 -29.63 -16.83 -26.18
C ALA A 450 -29.20 -17.58 -24.92
N THR A 451 -29.26 -18.91 -24.95
CA THR A 451 -28.73 -19.77 -23.89
C THR A 451 -27.52 -20.52 -24.42
N LEU A 452 -26.40 -20.42 -23.69
CA LEU A 452 -25.18 -21.14 -23.97
C LEU A 452 -25.03 -22.30 -23.00
N PHE A 453 -24.49 -23.41 -23.49
CA PHE A 453 -24.19 -24.61 -22.74
C PHE A 453 -22.71 -24.96 -22.91
N ALA A 454 -22.13 -25.70 -21.96
CA ALA A 454 -20.81 -26.30 -22.17
C ALA A 454 -20.83 -27.21 -23.42
N MET A 455 -20.09 -26.80 -24.46
CA MET A 455 -19.76 -27.66 -25.59
C MET A 455 -18.83 -28.80 -25.14
N PRO A 456 -18.65 -29.85 -25.95
CA PRO A 456 -17.68 -30.88 -25.66
C PRO A 456 -16.29 -30.30 -25.34
N THR A 457 -15.68 -30.81 -24.28
CA THR A 457 -14.40 -30.39 -23.73
C THR A 457 -13.30 -30.59 -24.78
N GLU A 458 -12.51 -29.55 -25.03
CA GLU A 458 -11.44 -29.57 -26.04
C GLU A 458 -10.13 -30.12 -25.47
N GLU A 459 -9.94 -29.98 -24.15
CA GLU A 459 -8.76 -30.45 -23.42
C GLU A 459 -9.17 -31.05 -22.07
N ILE A 460 -8.90 -32.34 -21.87
CA ILE A 460 -9.00 -33.02 -20.58
C ILE A 460 -7.57 -33.39 -20.16
N GLU A 461 -7.08 -32.72 -19.12
CA GLU A 461 -5.70 -32.77 -18.63
C GLU A 461 -5.66 -33.31 -17.20
N VAL A 462 -4.77 -34.25 -16.95
CA VAL A 462 -4.45 -34.71 -15.58
C VAL A 462 -3.38 -33.77 -15.02
N GLU A 463 -3.81 -32.59 -14.56
CA GLU A 463 -2.92 -31.52 -14.05
C GLU A 463 -2.11 -31.99 -12.84
N GLU A 464 -2.69 -32.88 -12.01
CA GLU A 464 -1.98 -33.54 -10.92
C GLU A 464 -2.52 -34.96 -10.71
N SER A 465 -1.62 -35.94 -10.59
CA SER A 465 -1.93 -37.30 -10.15
C SER A 465 -0.79 -37.79 -9.26
N ARG A 466 -0.99 -37.70 -7.94
CA ARG A 466 -0.05 -38.17 -6.93
C ARG A 466 -0.82 -38.89 -5.81
N ALA A 467 -0.11 -39.62 -4.95
CA ALA A 467 -0.73 -40.53 -3.96
C ALA A 467 -1.83 -39.87 -3.10
N LEU A 468 -1.59 -38.67 -2.55
CA LEU A 468 -2.53 -38.03 -1.64
C LEU A 468 -3.47 -36.99 -2.28
N HIS A 469 -3.24 -36.62 -3.54
CA HIS A 469 -4.02 -35.59 -4.23
C HIS A 469 -4.05 -35.79 -5.75
N GLY A 470 -5.23 -35.58 -6.34
CA GLY A 470 -5.43 -35.50 -7.79
C GLY A 470 -6.17 -34.23 -8.20
N THR A 471 -5.76 -33.66 -9.32
CA THR A 471 -6.41 -32.52 -9.98
C THR A 471 -6.70 -32.88 -11.44
N LEU A 472 -7.98 -33.03 -11.79
CA LEU A 472 -8.43 -33.20 -13.17
C LEU A 472 -8.88 -31.84 -13.73
N ARG A 473 -8.29 -31.40 -14.84
CA ARG A 473 -8.61 -30.14 -15.51
C ARG A 473 -9.37 -30.40 -16.82
N MET A 474 -10.36 -29.56 -17.10
CA MET A 474 -11.22 -29.64 -18.28
C MET A 474 -11.43 -28.24 -18.85
N ARG A 475 -10.94 -27.99 -20.07
CA ARG A 475 -11.06 -26.70 -20.76
C ARG A 475 -11.83 -26.82 -22.07
N GLY A 476 -12.69 -25.85 -22.32
CA GLY A 476 -13.56 -25.80 -23.50
C GLY A 476 -14.35 -24.49 -23.51
N PHE A 477 -15.38 -24.42 -24.34
CA PHE A 477 -16.14 -23.17 -24.54
C PHE A 477 -17.65 -23.40 -24.42
N LEU A 478 -18.36 -22.32 -24.12
CA LEU A 478 -19.82 -22.27 -24.15
C LEU A 478 -20.29 -22.04 -25.60
N GLY A 479 -21.37 -22.71 -26.00
CA GLY A 479 -21.96 -22.62 -27.33
C GLY A 479 -23.48 -22.67 -27.29
N THR A 480 -24.14 -22.14 -28.32
CA THR A 480 -25.60 -22.26 -28.48
C THR A 480 -26.01 -23.69 -28.83
N ALA A 481 -27.30 -24.02 -28.63
CA ALA A 481 -27.83 -25.38 -28.81
C ALA A 481 -27.77 -25.93 -30.26
N ASP A 482 -27.49 -25.08 -31.24
CA ASP A 482 -27.23 -25.43 -32.65
C ASP A 482 -25.75 -25.78 -32.93
N GLY A 483 -24.88 -25.68 -31.92
CA GLY A 483 -23.45 -25.99 -31.99
C GLY A 483 -22.53 -24.82 -32.32
N LYS A 484 -23.04 -23.59 -32.47
CA LYS A 484 -22.19 -22.40 -32.68
C LYS A 484 -21.40 -22.07 -31.41
N LYS A 485 -20.08 -22.21 -31.49
CA LYS A 485 -19.10 -21.84 -30.44
C LYS A 485 -19.07 -20.32 -30.21
N THR A 486 -18.87 -19.90 -28.97
CA THR A 486 -18.73 -18.49 -28.56
C THR A 486 -17.35 -18.27 -27.91
N PRO A 487 -16.87 -17.02 -27.74
CA PRO A 487 -15.61 -16.76 -27.04
C PRO A 487 -15.68 -16.97 -25.51
N MET A 488 -16.81 -17.40 -24.95
CA MET A 488 -16.92 -17.65 -23.50
C MET A 488 -16.30 -19.00 -23.15
N GLN A 489 -15.07 -18.99 -22.64
CA GLN A 489 -14.32 -20.18 -22.24
C GLN A 489 -14.68 -20.60 -20.82
N TYR A 490 -14.67 -21.91 -20.57
CA TYR A 490 -14.65 -22.51 -19.23
C TYR A 490 -13.31 -23.22 -18.99
N ASP A 491 -12.79 -23.13 -17.76
CA ASP A 491 -11.64 -23.91 -17.25
C ASP A 491 -12.05 -24.46 -15.88
N LEU A 492 -12.41 -25.74 -15.83
CA LEU A 492 -12.88 -26.44 -14.63
C LEU A 492 -11.77 -27.36 -14.12
N ARG A 493 -11.31 -27.13 -12.89
CA ARG A 493 -10.48 -28.09 -12.15
C ARG A 493 -11.31 -28.79 -11.08
N VAL A 494 -11.18 -30.11 -11.01
CA VAL A 494 -11.74 -30.98 -9.96
C VAL A 494 -10.59 -31.43 -9.08
N LEU A 495 -10.54 -30.92 -7.86
CA LEU A 495 -9.53 -31.22 -6.85
C LEU A 495 -10.08 -32.23 -5.86
N ALA A 496 -9.32 -33.29 -5.60
CA ALA A 496 -9.69 -34.35 -4.67
C ALA A 496 -8.45 -34.86 -3.92
N ALA A 497 -8.56 -34.92 -2.59
CA ALA A 497 -7.54 -35.53 -1.74
C ALA A 497 -7.93 -36.97 -1.35
N ALA A 498 -6.95 -37.82 -1.12
CA ALA A 498 -7.16 -39.23 -0.75
C ALA A 498 -8.01 -39.39 0.52
N GLY A 499 -8.97 -40.32 0.48
CA GLY A 499 -9.88 -40.60 1.60
C GLY A 499 -10.81 -39.44 1.98
N SER A 500 -10.83 -38.34 1.21
CA SER A 500 -11.66 -37.17 1.48
C SER A 500 -13.10 -37.40 1.01
N PRO A 501 -14.11 -37.26 1.89
CA PRO A 501 -15.51 -37.21 1.48
C PRO A 501 -15.91 -35.83 0.90
N ARG A 502 -14.92 -35.03 0.46
CA ARG A 502 -15.08 -33.69 -0.09
C ARG A 502 -14.30 -33.54 -1.40
N LEU A 503 -14.96 -32.95 -2.40
CA LEU A 503 -14.36 -32.42 -3.63
C LEU A 503 -14.36 -30.89 -3.61
N THR A 504 -13.39 -30.28 -4.29
CA THR A 504 -13.41 -28.85 -4.59
C THR A 504 -13.37 -28.66 -6.11
N LEU A 505 -14.33 -27.89 -6.62
CA LEU A 505 -14.46 -27.53 -8.02
C LEU A 505 -14.04 -26.07 -8.18
N MET A 506 -12.95 -25.83 -8.91
CA MET A 506 -12.48 -24.49 -9.26
C MET A 506 -12.90 -24.21 -10.70
N LEU A 507 -14.04 -23.56 -10.88
CA LEU A 507 -14.57 -23.18 -12.18
C LEU A 507 -14.17 -21.74 -12.51
N THR A 508 -13.36 -21.56 -13.54
CA THR A 508 -13.13 -20.26 -14.16
C THR A 508 -14.05 -20.10 -15.37
N ILE A 509 -14.71 -18.96 -15.49
CA ILE A 509 -15.30 -18.49 -16.76
C ILE A 509 -14.45 -17.32 -17.28
N THR A 510 -14.19 -17.25 -18.58
CA THR A 510 -13.38 -16.19 -19.20
C THR A 510 -13.99 -15.75 -20.53
N HIS A 511 -14.12 -14.44 -20.75
CA HIS A 511 -14.43 -13.91 -22.08
C HIS A 511 -13.14 -13.85 -22.91
N TRP A 512 -12.93 -14.89 -23.71
CA TRP A 512 -11.71 -15.12 -24.50
C TRP A 512 -11.70 -14.34 -25.82
N ALA A 513 -11.79 -13.01 -25.70
CA ALA A 513 -11.61 -12.05 -26.80
C ALA A 513 -10.86 -10.82 -26.28
N ASP A 514 -9.97 -10.23 -27.09
CA ASP A 514 -9.26 -9.00 -26.70
C ASP A 514 -10.19 -7.77 -26.81
N ARG A 515 -10.41 -7.07 -25.69
CA ARG A 515 -11.26 -5.88 -25.60
C ARG A 515 -10.86 -4.75 -26.57
N ILE A 516 -9.57 -4.61 -26.89
CA ILE A 516 -9.01 -3.38 -27.47
C ILE A 516 -8.41 -3.63 -28.86
N ARG A 517 -8.12 -4.88 -29.24
CA ARG A 517 -7.53 -5.23 -30.56
C ARG A 517 -8.49 -5.85 -31.59
N SER A 518 -9.81 -5.78 -31.37
CA SER A 518 -10.85 -6.34 -32.24
C SER A 518 -11.08 -5.57 -33.57
N GLN A 519 -10.01 -5.37 -34.36
CA GLN A 519 -10.06 -4.96 -35.77
C GLN A 519 -9.12 -5.76 -36.70
N SER A 520 -8.40 -6.76 -36.18
CA SER A 520 -7.71 -7.74 -37.03
C SER A 520 -8.74 -8.67 -37.68
N ARG A 521 -8.63 -8.90 -39.00
CA ARG A 521 -9.61 -9.67 -39.78
C ARG A 521 -9.51 -11.19 -39.56
N ASP A 522 -8.52 -11.63 -38.81
CA ASP A 522 -8.09 -13.02 -38.72
C ASP A 522 -8.51 -13.69 -37.37
N GLU A 523 -9.24 -12.96 -36.53
CA GLU A 523 -9.94 -13.51 -35.35
C GLU A 523 -11.04 -14.50 -35.78
N PRO A 524 -11.06 -15.76 -35.27
CA PRO A 524 -11.99 -16.79 -35.72
C PRO A 524 -13.47 -16.53 -35.36
N TRP A 525 -13.73 -15.46 -34.61
CA TRP A 525 -15.07 -15.07 -34.13
C TRP A 525 -15.70 -13.91 -34.91
N GLY A 526 -14.93 -13.19 -35.74
CA GLY A 526 -15.36 -11.99 -36.47
C GLY A 526 -15.48 -10.72 -35.61
N ASN A 527 -16.21 -9.72 -36.11
CA ASN A 527 -16.46 -8.46 -35.39
C ASN A 527 -17.43 -8.68 -34.22
N LEU A 528 -16.91 -8.96 -33.03
CA LEU A 528 -17.70 -9.15 -31.79
C LEU A 528 -18.05 -7.83 -31.08
N GLU A 529 -19.08 -7.87 -30.23
CA GLU A 529 -19.34 -6.84 -29.21
C GLU A 529 -18.24 -6.90 -28.11
N PRO A 530 -17.70 -5.76 -27.63
CA PRO A 530 -16.57 -5.73 -26.69
C PRO A 530 -16.89 -6.18 -25.25
N ALA A 531 -18.16 -6.50 -24.97
CA ALA A 531 -18.62 -7.12 -23.73
C ALA A 531 -19.88 -7.96 -24.00
N ILE A 532 -19.99 -9.14 -23.40
CA ILE A 532 -21.19 -10.00 -23.50
C ILE A 532 -22.08 -9.75 -22.29
N LYS A 533 -23.39 -9.54 -22.52
CA LYS A 533 -24.36 -9.33 -21.44
C LYS A 533 -24.86 -10.68 -20.92
N VAL A 534 -24.70 -10.96 -19.63
CA VAL A 534 -25.04 -12.23 -18.96
C VAL A 534 -26.16 -11.99 -17.94
N ALA A 535 -27.33 -12.60 -18.15
CA ALA A 535 -28.47 -12.49 -17.23
C ALA A 535 -28.44 -13.55 -16.11
N ASP A 536 -28.04 -14.78 -16.44
CA ASP A 536 -27.88 -15.90 -15.51
C ASP A 536 -26.60 -16.68 -15.88
N LEU A 537 -25.86 -17.13 -14.87
CA LEU A 537 -24.80 -18.13 -15.01
C LEU A 537 -25.08 -19.19 -13.95
N SER A 538 -25.40 -20.42 -14.37
CA SER A 538 -25.85 -21.48 -13.47
C SER A 538 -25.12 -22.79 -13.66
N LEU A 539 -24.91 -23.46 -12.53
CA LEU A 539 -24.25 -24.75 -12.41
C LEU A 539 -25.16 -25.70 -11.62
N ARG A 540 -25.42 -26.89 -12.17
CA ARG A 540 -26.33 -27.88 -11.60
C ARG A 540 -25.84 -29.31 -11.76
N PHE A 541 -26.07 -30.15 -10.75
CA PHE A 541 -25.92 -31.59 -10.82
C PHE A 541 -27.28 -32.26 -10.82
N ALA A 542 -27.54 -33.13 -11.80
CA ALA A 542 -28.77 -33.91 -11.87
C ALA A 542 -28.86 -34.95 -10.74
N PHE A 543 -30.08 -35.35 -10.37
CA PHE A 543 -30.36 -36.39 -9.37
C PHE A 543 -30.75 -37.73 -9.98
N ALA A 544 -30.50 -38.80 -9.23
CA ALA A 544 -31.18 -40.08 -9.36
C ALA A 544 -31.17 -40.81 -7.99
N PRO A 545 -32.28 -40.84 -7.20
CA PRO A 545 -33.65 -40.42 -7.48
C PRO A 545 -34.03 -39.05 -6.82
N LYS A 546 -35.34 -38.78 -6.72
CA LYS A 546 -35.97 -37.57 -6.15
C LYS A 546 -35.37 -37.19 -4.76
N PRO A 547 -35.09 -35.90 -4.48
CA PRO A 547 -34.49 -35.47 -3.23
C PRO A 547 -35.40 -35.74 -2.01
N GLY A 548 -34.78 -36.09 -0.88
CA GLY A 548 -35.41 -36.10 0.42
C GLY A 548 -35.35 -34.72 1.10
N ALA A 549 -35.12 -34.69 2.40
CA ALA A 549 -35.00 -33.45 3.18
C ALA A 549 -33.88 -32.54 2.64
N ILE A 550 -34.14 -31.23 2.64
CA ILE A 550 -33.25 -30.17 2.16
C ILE A 550 -32.90 -29.25 3.33
N ALA A 551 -31.64 -28.85 3.44
CA ALA A 551 -31.12 -27.93 4.43
C ALA A 551 -30.36 -26.76 3.76
N PHE A 552 -30.81 -25.53 3.98
CA PHE A 552 -30.07 -24.32 3.58
C PHE A 552 -29.34 -23.72 4.77
N GLY A 553 -28.10 -23.28 4.60
CA GLY A 553 -27.38 -22.52 5.63
C GLY A 553 -27.97 -21.12 5.83
N THR A 554 -28.06 -20.68 7.09
CA THR A 554 -28.51 -19.33 7.46
C THR A 554 -27.62 -18.73 8.54
N GLU A 555 -27.69 -17.41 8.77
CA GLU A 555 -27.00 -16.76 9.91
C GLU A 555 -27.55 -17.20 11.27
N LYS A 556 -28.67 -17.94 11.28
CA LYS A 556 -29.34 -18.55 12.44
C LYS A 556 -29.09 -20.06 12.50
N GLY A 557 -28.12 -20.58 11.74
CA GLY A 557 -27.81 -22.01 11.61
C GLY A 557 -28.29 -22.56 10.27
N ARG A 558 -29.54 -23.04 10.22
CA ARG A 558 -30.14 -23.62 9.00
C ARG A 558 -31.63 -23.34 8.84
N PHE A 559 -32.13 -23.56 7.63
CA PHE A 559 -33.54 -23.68 7.28
C PHE A 559 -33.78 -25.07 6.68
N LEU A 560 -34.82 -25.78 7.14
CA LEU A 560 -35.16 -27.14 6.70
C LEU A 560 -36.46 -27.16 5.88
N THR A 561 -36.51 -27.99 4.84
CA THR A 561 -37.70 -28.20 4.01
C THR A 561 -37.63 -29.50 3.21
N ASP A 562 -38.75 -30.14 2.95
CA ASP A 562 -38.86 -31.27 2.00
C ASP A 562 -39.39 -30.83 0.62
N GLU A 563 -39.80 -29.57 0.49
CA GLU A 563 -40.23 -28.93 -0.77
C GLU A 563 -39.08 -28.23 -1.50
N PRO A 564 -39.03 -28.29 -2.86
CA PRO A 564 -38.14 -27.49 -3.70
C PRO A 564 -38.10 -26.01 -3.33
N ALA A 565 -36.91 -25.42 -3.36
CA ALA A 565 -36.66 -24.07 -2.86
C ALA A 565 -35.40 -23.43 -3.46
N GLU A 566 -35.33 -22.11 -3.39
CA GLU A 566 -34.17 -21.32 -3.79
C GLU A 566 -33.83 -20.27 -2.72
N LEU A 567 -32.59 -20.26 -2.25
CA LEU A 567 -32.01 -19.18 -1.47
C LEU A 567 -31.32 -18.20 -2.44
N ARG A 568 -31.88 -17.01 -2.63
CA ARG A 568 -31.31 -15.92 -3.44
C ARG A 568 -30.75 -14.82 -2.54
N GLN A 569 -29.46 -14.52 -2.69
CA GLN A 569 -28.77 -13.39 -2.07
C GLN A 569 -28.53 -12.33 -3.17
N PRO A 570 -29.47 -11.39 -3.38
CA PRO A 570 -29.37 -10.39 -4.44
C PRO A 570 -28.36 -9.26 -4.14
N ASN A 571 -27.95 -9.06 -2.89
CA ASN A 571 -27.04 -7.98 -2.46
C ASN A 571 -26.28 -8.34 -1.16
N ASP A 572 -25.46 -7.42 -0.68
CA ASP A 572 -24.58 -7.54 0.49
C ASP A 572 -25.28 -7.44 1.86
N VAL A 573 -26.58 -7.19 1.90
CA VAL A 573 -27.34 -6.90 3.15
C VAL A 573 -28.58 -7.78 3.37
N SER A 574 -29.07 -8.49 2.35
CA SER A 574 -30.24 -9.38 2.49
C SER A 574 -30.24 -10.58 1.55
N TYR A 575 -30.86 -11.66 2.02
CA TYR A 575 -31.27 -12.82 1.22
C TYR A 575 -32.74 -13.19 1.49
N LEU A 576 -33.32 -13.94 0.55
CA LEU A 576 -34.61 -14.61 0.72
C LEU A 576 -34.50 -16.10 0.36
N ILE A 577 -35.25 -16.95 1.06
CA ILE A 577 -35.52 -18.34 0.67
C ILE A 577 -36.95 -18.41 0.18
N ARG A 578 -37.11 -18.74 -1.11
CA ARG A 578 -38.41 -18.88 -1.77
C ARG A 578 -38.82 -20.33 -1.89
N GLN A 579 -40.11 -20.59 -1.68
CA GLN A 579 -40.74 -21.88 -1.93
C GLN A 579 -42.08 -21.69 -2.64
N SER A 580 -42.54 -22.68 -3.40
CA SER A 580 -43.87 -22.61 -4.03
C SER A 580 -44.97 -22.61 -2.96
N GLY A 581 -45.90 -21.66 -3.03
CA GLY A 581 -47.09 -21.60 -2.16
C GLY A 581 -46.84 -21.25 -0.69
N LYS A 582 -45.62 -20.88 -0.28
CA LYS A 582 -45.28 -20.49 1.10
C LYS A 582 -44.69 -19.07 1.14
N PRO A 583 -44.74 -18.36 2.29
CA PRO A 583 -44.08 -17.06 2.44
C PRO A 583 -42.55 -17.15 2.27
N ASP A 584 -41.94 -16.17 1.60
CA ASP A 584 -40.47 -16.06 1.52
C ASP A 584 -39.86 -15.84 2.92
N VAL A 585 -38.83 -16.62 3.27
CA VAL A 585 -38.10 -16.50 4.55
C VAL A 585 -36.88 -15.60 4.35
N GLN A 586 -36.72 -14.57 5.18
CA GLN A 586 -35.68 -13.53 5.02
C GLN A 586 -34.57 -13.61 6.08
N GLY A 587 -33.37 -13.19 5.69
CA GLY A 587 -32.19 -13.03 6.57
C GLY A 587 -31.16 -12.10 5.94
N THR A 588 -30.04 -11.85 6.65
CA THR A 588 -29.05 -10.83 6.25
C THR A 588 -27.99 -11.35 5.28
N ARG A 589 -27.17 -12.33 5.70
CA ARG A 589 -26.05 -12.87 4.91
C ARG A 589 -26.01 -14.40 5.04
N ALA A 590 -26.27 -15.10 3.94
CA ALA A 590 -26.30 -16.55 3.94
C ALA A 590 -24.87 -17.15 3.94
N PRO A 591 -24.58 -18.18 4.76
CA PRO A 591 -23.29 -18.89 4.78
C PRO A 591 -22.87 -19.57 3.47
N GLY A 592 -23.72 -19.59 2.44
CA GLY A 592 -23.32 -20.04 1.10
C GLY A 592 -23.37 -21.54 0.84
N TRP A 593 -24.16 -22.32 1.59
CA TRP A 593 -24.34 -23.76 1.37
C TRP A 593 -25.81 -24.21 1.38
N VAL A 594 -26.09 -25.26 0.61
CA VAL A 594 -27.34 -26.03 0.59
C VAL A 594 -27.00 -27.52 0.59
N ALA A 595 -27.78 -28.34 1.29
CA ALA A 595 -27.58 -29.79 1.35
C ALA A 595 -28.89 -30.54 1.13
N VAL A 596 -28.79 -31.74 0.56
CA VAL A 596 -29.91 -32.65 0.30
C VAL A 596 -29.62 -34.04 0.84
N LYS A 597 -30.63 -34.69 1.42
CA LYS A 597 -30.56 -36.09 1.85
C LYS A 597 -30.90 -37.01 0.67
N GLY A 598 -30.02 -37.97 0.41
CA GLY A 598 -30.32 -39.14 -0.40
C GLY A 598 -30.94 -40.23 0.47
N ASN A 599 -30.40 -41.44 0.39
CA ASN A 599 -30.72 -42.53 1.33
C ASN A 599 -30.00 -42.25 2.68
N ASP A 600 -28.80 -42.81 2.84
CA ASP A 600 -28.02 -42.75 4.09
C ASP A 600 -26.84 -41.76 4.00
N THR A 601 -26.96 -40.75 3.13
CA THR A 601 -25.91 -39.74 2.88
C THR A 601 -26.52 -38.39 2.52
N TRP A 602 -25.99 -37.32 3.12
CA TRP A 602 -26.20 -35.94 2.69
C TRP A 602 -25.15 -35.54 1.66
N CYS A 603 -25.59 -34.83 0.62
CA CYS A 603 -24.72 -34.09 -0.29
C CYS A 603 -24.92 -32.60 -0.04
N ALA A 604 -23.87 -31.90 0.42
CA ALA A 604 -23.84 -30.45 0.50
C ALA A 604 -23.12 -29.85 -0.71
N LEU A 605 -23.76 -28.88 -1.37
CA LEU A 605 -23.16 -27.98 -2.34
C LEU A 605 -23.00 -26.60 -1.69
N GLY A 606 -21.77 -26.09 -1.66
CA GLY A 606 -21.47 -24.75 -1.18
C GLY A 606 -20.63 -23.94 -2.16
N VAL A 607 -20.70 -22.62 -2.06
CA VAL A 607 -19.90 -21.68 -2.84
C VAL A 607 -19.15 -20.79 -1.85
N ARG A 608 -17.82 -20.84 -1.85
CA ARG A 608 -17.04 -20.02 -0.91
C ARG A 608 -17.13 -18.54 -1.30
N HIS A 609 -17.17 -17.66 -0.30
CA HIS A 609 -17.44 -16.23 -0.47
C HIS A 609 -18.79 -15.90 -1.18
N PHE A 610 -19.82 -16.73 -0.96
CA PHE A 610 -21.13 -16.63 -1.62
C PHE A 610 -21.78 -15.24 -1.57
N TRP A 611 -22.01 -14.70 -0.36
CA TRP A 611 -22.73 -13.43 -0.22
C TRP A 611 -21.88 -12.23 -0.59
N GLN A 612 -20.55 -12.35 -0.44
CA GLN A 612 -19.59 -11.32 -0.83
C GLN A 612 -19.54 -11.13 -2.35
N ASN A 613 -19.74 -12.20 -3.13
CA ASN A 613 -19.77 -12.17 -4.60
C ASN A 613 -21.22 -12.08 -5.15
N CYS A 614 -22.15 -11.45 -4.42
CA CYS A 614 -23.54 -11.26 -4.84
C CYS A 614 -23.64 -10.51 -6.19
N PRO A 615 -24.68 -10.73 -7.01
CA PRO A 615 -25.88 -11.53 -6.75
C PRO A 615 -25.70 -13.02 -7.08
N LYS A 616 -26.06 -13.91 -6.13
CA LYS A 616 -26.00 -15.38 -6.30
C LYS A 616 -27.25 -16.07 -5.76
N SER A 617 -27.44 -17.34 -6.13
CA SER A 617 -28.39 -18.21 -5.45
C SER A 617 -27.91 -19.66 -5.31
N LEU A 618 -28.59 -20.40 -4.43
CA LEU A 618 -28.49 -21.83 -4.22
C LEU A 618 -29.90 -22.41 -4.37
N PHE A 619 -30.06 -23.52 -5.09
CA PHE A 619 -31.39 -24.08 -5.34
C PHE A 619 -31.40 -25.61 -5.30
N VAL A 620 -32.58 -26.13 -4.98
CA VAL A 620 -32.93 -27.54 -5.17
C VAL A 620 -34.27 -27.59 -5.91
N ILE A 621 -34.25 -28.24 -7.06
CA ILE A 621 -35.41 -28.53 -7.91
C ILE A 621 -35.61 -30.07 -7.96
N PRO A 622 -36.77 -30.59 -8.41
CA PRO A 622 -37.10 -32.02 -8.28
C PRO A 622 -36.09 -32.99 -8.91
N ASP A 623 -35.29 -32.53 -9.87
CA ASP A 623 -34.32 -33.27 -10.66
C ASP A 623 -32.86 -32.79 -10.50
N ALA A 624 -32.58 -31.72 -9.73
CA ALA A 624 -31.21 -31.22 -9.56
C ALA A 624 -30.96 -30.38 -8.29
N ILE A 625 -29.70 -30.42 -7.81
CA ILE A 625 -29.09 -29.45 -6.88
C ILE A 625 -28.21 -28.50 -7.68
N GLY A 626 -28.16 -27.20 -7.33
CA GLY A 626 -27.32 -26.26 -8.04
C GLY A 626 -27.16 -24.89 -7.41
N THR A 627 -26.44 -24.03 -8.14
CA THR A 627 -26.17 -22.64 -7.79
C THR A 627 -26.29 -21.75 -9.02
N ARG A 628 -26.85 -20.55 -8.84
CA ARG A 628 -26.68 -19.45 -9.78
C ARG A 628 -25.47 -18.65 -9.33
N LEU A 629 -24.38 -18.80 -10.07
CA LEU A 629 -23.13 -18.09 -9.88
C LEU A 629 -23.28 -16.61 -10.26
N TYR A 630 -24.20 -16.29 -11.16
CA TYR A 630 -24.76 -14.94 -11.30
C TYR A 630 -26.28 -15.01 -11.48
N THR A 631 -27.01 -14.14 -10.77
CA THR A 631 -28.48 -13.95 -10.96
C THR A 631 -28.92 -12.55 -10.55
N GLY A 632 -28.47 -11.55 -11.30
CA GLY A 632 -28.83 -10.15 -11.10
C GLY A 632 -30.29 -9.83 -11.43
N ASN A 633 -30.72 -8.61 -11.12
CA ASN A 633 -31.93 -8.04 -11.72
C ASN A 633 -31.62 -7.36 -13.07
N GLU A 634 -30.39 -6.86 -13.22
CA GLU A 634 -29.81 -6.39 -14.48
C GLU A 634 -28.80 -7.42 -15.01
N PRO A 635 -28.52 -7.47 -16.33
CA PRO A 635 -27.45 -8.31 -16.88
C PRO A 635 -26.05 -7.83 -16.47
N PHE A 636 -25.17 -8.76 -16.09
CA PHE A 636 -23.75 -8.48 -15.95
C PHE A 636 -23.12 -8.19 -17.32
N HIS A 637 -22.26 -7.16 -17.40
CA HIS A 637 -21.46 -6.90 -18.60
C HIS A 637 -20.10 -7.62 -18.44
N TRP A 638 -19.86 -8.66 -19.23
CA TRP A 638 -18.61 -9.42 -19.21
C TRP A 638 -17.65 -8.88 -20.27
N GLU A 639 -16.77 -7.95 -19.89
CA GLU A 639 -15.81 -7.32 -20.81
C GLU A 639 -14.80 -8.33 -21.42
N GLY A 640 -14.30 -8.05 -22.63
CA GLY A 640 -13.24 -8.86 -23.24
C GLY A 640 -12.00 -8.98 -22.36
N GLY A 641 -11.47 -10.19 -22.20
CA GLY A 641 -10.33 -10.48 -21.34
C GLY A 641 -10.65 -10.56 -19.85
N LEU A 642 -11.89 -10.34 -19.42
CA LEU A 642 -12.32 -10.55 -18.03
C LEU A 642 -12.51 -12.04 -17.72
N ALA A 643 -12.06 -12.48 -16.55
CA ALA A 643 -12.39 -13.79 -15.98
C ALA A 643 -13.08 -13.65 -14.61
N LYS A 644 -13.63 -14.76 -14.10
CA LYS A 644 -13.96 -14.92 -12.67
C LYS A 644 -13.90 -16.41 -12.29
N THR A 645 -13.22 -16.70 -11.19
CA THR A 645 -13.09 -18.03 -10.60
C THR A 645 -14.14 -18.22 -9.51
N HIS A 646 -14.71 -19.42 -9.43
CA HIS A 646 -15.67 -19.83 -8.42
C HIS A 646 -15.21 -21.12 -7.75
N GLU A 647 -14.98 -21.05 -6.44
CA GLU A 647 -14.66 -22.19 -5.58
C GLU A 647 -15.97 -22.79 -5.06
N ILE A 648 -16.34 -23.95 -5.61
CA ILE A 648 -17.54 -24.69 -5.26
C ILE A 648 -17.12 -25.96 -4.52
N VAL A 649 -17.68 -26.20 -3.35
CA VAL A 649 -17.36 -27.36 -2.50
C VAL A 649 -18.52 -28.35 -2.59
N LEU A 650 -18.21 -29.62 -2.85
CA LEU A 650 -19.13 -30.74 -2.64
C LEU A 650 -18.65 -31.53 -1.43
N ASP A 651 -19.48 -31.65 -0.40
CA ASP A 651 -19.15 -32.26 0.89
C ASP A 651 -20.19 -33.33 1.23
N PHE A 652 -19.76 -34.58 1.43
CA PHE A 652 -20.65 -35.73 1.58
C PHE A 652 -20.58 -36.31 2.99
N ALA A 653 -21.70 -36.37 3.71
CA ALA A 653 -21.75 -36.86 5.09
C ALA A 653 -22.70 -38.07 5.19
N THR A 654 -22.21 -39.19 5.74
CA THR A 654 -23.08 -40.35 6.03
C THR A 654 -24.10 -39.98 7.12
N ALA A 655 -25.37 -40.24 6.87
CA ALA A 655 -26.49 -39.89 7.73
C ALA A 655 -26.88 -41.08 8.63
N GLY A 656 -27.12 -40.83 9.91
CA GLY A 656 -27.67 -41.83 10.83
C GLY A 656 -29.21 -41.91 10.78
N GLU A 657 -29.78 -42.92 11.44
CA GLU A 657 -31.21 -42.92 11.76
C GLU A 657 -31.56 -41.68 12.61
N GLY A 658 -32.67 -41.03 12.28
CA GLY A 658 -33.08 -39.76 12.92
C GLY A 658 -32.22 -38.54 12.56
N ASP A 659 -31.19 -38.67 11.73
CA ASP A 659 -30.36 -37.53 11.34
C ASP A 659 -31.15 -36.49 10.54
N SER A 660 -31.12 -35.26 11.07
CA SER A 660 -31.78 -34.05 10.56
C SER A 660 -30.83 -33.16 9.74
N GLY A 661 -29.62 -33.64 9.44
CA GLY A 661 -28.67 -33.05 8.50
C GLY A 661 -27.65 -32.11 9.10
N PRO A 662 -26.80 -31.49 8.25
CA PRO A 662 -25.81 -30.53 8.70
C PRO A 662 -26.49 -29.31 9.36
N THR A 663 -25.91 -28.83 10.46
CA THR A 663 -26.26 -27.55 11.09
C THR A 663 -25.39 -26.40 10.58
N ASN A 664 -24.19 -26.73 10.08
CA ASN A 664 -23.24 -25.83 9.43
C ASN A 664 -22.30 -26.67 8.54
N VAL A 665 -22.05 -26.22 7.30
CA VAL A 665 -21.01 -26.79 6.42
C VAL A 665 -19.83 -25.81 6.39
N VAL A 666 -18.61 -26.32 6.61
CA VAL A 666 -17.40 -25.48 6.65
C VAL A 666 -16.78 -25.41 5.27
N LEU A 667 -17.02 -24.31 4.54
CA LEU A 667 -16.50 -24.11 3.18
C LEU A 667 -15.01 -23.78 3.16
N ASP A 668 -14.50 -23.20 4.24
CA ASP A 668 -13.10 -22.81 4.38
C ASP A 668 -12.20 -24.06 4.55
N PRO A 669 -11.09 -24.19 3.81
CA PRO A 669 -10.18 -25.33 3.92
C PRO A 669 -9.39 -25.31 5.24
N LEU A 670 -8.83 -26.46 5.62
CA LEU A 670 -7.82 -26.47 6.68
C LEU A 670 -6.55 -25.75 6.20
N ARG A 671 -5.90 -25.03 7.10
CA ARG A 671 -4.62 -24.35 6.87
C ARG A 671 -3.53 -24.96 7.74
N MET A 672 -2.29 -24.76 7.34
CA MET A 672 -1.11 -24.98 8.20
C MET A 672 -0.54 -23.63 8.61
N THR A 673 -0.06 -23.52 9.84
CA THR A 673 0.79 -22.42 10.28
C THR A 673 2.13 -22.94 10.82
N MET A 674 3.13 -22.07 10.83
CA MET A 674 4.53 -22.34 11.15
C MET A 674 5.10 -21.20 12.02
N PRO A 675 6.14 -21.45 12.83
CA PRO A 675 6.81 -20.41 13.60
C PRO A 675 7.30 -19.25 12.71
N PRO A 676 7.02 -17.98 13.07
CA PRO A 676 7.56 -16.83 12.35
C PRO A 676 9.10 -16.82 12.28
N ALA A 677 9.77 -17.36 13.29
CA ALA A 677 11.21 -17.58 13.27
C ALA A 677 11.65 -18.52 12.13
N TRP A 678 10.88 -19.57 11.83
CA TRP A 678 11.14 -20.43 10.67
C TRP A 678 10.82 -19.71 9.36
N ALA A 679 9.61 -19.16 9.25
CA ALA A 679 9.14 -18.49 8.05
C ALA A 679 10.09 -17.37 7.58
N CYS A 680 10.45 -16.46 8.49
CA CYS A 680 11.36 -15.35 8.19
C CYS A 680 12.84 -15.79 8.17
N GLY A 681 13.25 -16.69 9.08
CA GLY A 681 14.64 -17.18 9.16
C GLY A 681 15.07 -18.04 7.97
N SER A 682 14.12 -18.66 7.26
CA SER A 682 14.38 -19.36 6.00
C SER A 682 14.97 -18.46 4.89
N GLU A 683 14.76 -17.15 5.00
CA GLU A 683 15.02 -16.13 3.97
C GLU A 683 14.38 -16.43 2.60
N ALA A 684 13.44 -17.38 2.51
CA ALA A 684 12.78 -17.79 1.27
C ALA A 684 11.87 -16.70 0.64
N LEU A 685 11.73 -15.55 1.31
CA LEU A 685 11.10 -14.31 0.80
C LEU A 685 12.01 -13.07 0.96
N GLY A 686 13.32 -13.28 1.16
CA GLY A 686 14.29 -12.25 1.50
C GLY A 686 14.29 -11.90 3.00
N ALA A 687 14.99 -10.81 3.34
CA ALA A 687 15.39 -10.44 4.70
C ALA A 687 14.29 -9.83 5.59
N ILE A 688 13.09 -10.42 5.62
CA ILE A 688 11.96 -9.96 6.43
C ILE A 688 12.17 -10.17 7.94
N LEU A 689 11.71 -9.22 8.76
CA LEU A 689 11.68 -9.32 10.23
C LEU A 689 10.33 -9.91 10.68
N PRO A 690 10.27 -10.98 11.51
CA PRO A 690 9.01 -11.46 12.10
C PRO A 690 8.44 -10.48 13.14
N ARG A 691 7.14 -10.56 13.44
CA ARG A 691 6.51 -9.81 14.54
C ARG A 691 7.00 -10.39 15.88
N SER A 692 8.11 -9.82 16.33
CA SER A 692 9.01 -10.31 17.38
C SER A 692 9.15 -9.26 18.50
N ALA A 693 9.85 -9.60 19.58
CA ALA A 693 10.11 -8.66 20.67
C ALA A 693 10.89 -7.44 20.17
N GLU A 694 11.85 -7.66 19.28
CA GLU A 694 12.65 -6.62 18.65
C GLU A 694 11.82 -5.77 17.68
N ALA A 695 10.85 -6.37 16.96
CA ALA A 695 9.90 -5.60 16.16
C ALA A 695 9.04 -4.67 17.03
N LEU A 696 8.54 -5.12 18.19
CA LEU A 696 7.78 -4.26 19.11
C LEU A 696 8.67 -3.26 19.89
N GLN A 697 9.97 -3.52 20.06
CA GLN A 697 10.91 -2.57 20.67
C GLN A 697 11.33 -1.45 19.70
N THR A 698 11.40 -1.75 18.40
CA THR A 698 11.87 -0.80 17.38
C THR A 698 10.73 -0.12 16.60
N PHE A 699 9.60 -0.81 16.39
CA PHE A 699 8.54 -0.40 15.47
C PHE A 699 7.10 -0.45 16.03
N PRO A 700 6.83 -0.25 17.34
CA PRO A 700 5.52 -0.54 17.92
C PRO A 700 4.37 0.27 17.30
N TYR A 701 4.59 1.55 16.97
CA TYR A 701 3.59 2.39 16.32
C TYR A 701 3.34 1.99 14.85
N TRP A 702 4.35 1.47 14.16
CA TRP A 702 4.26 1.02 12.77
C TRP A 702 3.53 -0.33 12.66
N GLU A 703 3.80 -1.25 13.58
CA GLU A 703 3.05 -2.49 13.71
C GLU A 703 1.57 -2.19 14.01
N CYS A 704 1.28 -1.31 14.98
CA CYS A 704 -0.09 -0.85 15.27
C CYS A 704 -0.79 -0.30 14.05
N TRP A 705 -0.09 0.52 13.27
CA TRP A 705 -0.63 1.09 12.04
C TRP A 705 -1.03 0.02 11.03
N ARG A 706 -0.10 -0.90 10.73
CA ARG A 706 -0.36 -1.97 9.77
C ARG A 706 -1.51 -2.87 10.21
N GLU A 707 -1.60 -3.18 11.50
CA GLU A 707 -2.68 -3.98 12.06
C GLU A 707 -4.05 -3.29 11.97
N ALA A 708 -4.12 -1.99 12.30
CA ALA A 708 -5.35 -1.21 12.23
C ALA A 708 -5.79 -0.97 10.78
N ASP A 709 -4.88 -0.52 9.91
CA ASP A 709 -5.15 -0.17 8.53
C ASP A 709 -5.50 -1.41 7.69
N MET A 710 -4.83 -2.56 7.92
CA MET A 710 -5.23 -3.82 7.28
C MET A 710 -6.64 -4.28 7.70
N ARG A 711 -6.98 -4.14 9.00
CA ARG A 711 -8.35 -4.45 9.45
C ARG A 711 -9.38 -3.49 8.85
N GLN A 712 -9.05 -2.20 8.74
CA GLN A 712 -9.89 -1.22 8.06
C GLN A 712 -10.07 -1.56 6.58
N TRP A 713 -9.01 -1.98 5.88
CA TRP A 713 -9.07 -2.35 4.46
C TRP A 713 -9.95 -3.59 4.20
N VAL A 714 -9.80 -4.66 5.00
CA VAL A 714 -10.69 -5.83 4.89
C VAL A 714 -12.15 -5.47 5.20
N ASN A 715 -12.40 -4.58 6.16
CA ASN A 715 -13.74 -4.08 6.47
C ASN A 715 -14.32 -3.19 5.36
N ALA A 716 -13.47 -2.51 4.58
CA ALA A 716 -13.84 -1.62 3.47
C ALA A 716 -13.86 -2.31 2.09
N MET A 717 -13.48 -3.59 2.01
CA MET A 717 -13.48 -4.38 0.77
C MET A 717 -14.90 -4.43 0.17
N PRO A 718 -15.09 -4.02 -1.10
CA PRO A 718 -16.40 -4.02 -1.74
C PRO A 718 -16.96 -5.42 -1.92
N PHE A 719 -18.29 -5.51 -1.91
CA PHE A 719 -19.04 -6.73 -2.22
C PHE A 719 -19.66 -6.60 -3.61
N GLY A 720 -19.55 -7.65 -4.42
CA GLY A 720 -20.02 -7.67 -5.80
C GLY A 720 -19.40 -8.81 -6.60
N PHE A 721 -20.12 -9.27 -7.63
CA PHE A 721 -19.67 -10.35 -8.52
C PHE A 721 -18.35 -10.02 -9.23
N ARG A 722 -18.16 -8.77 -9.67
CA ARG A 722 -16.87 -8.30 -10.22
C ARG A 722 -15.90 -7.98 -9.07
N ASP A 723 -16.39 -7.21 -8.10
CA ASP A 723 -15.63 -6.26 -7.29
C ASP A 723 -14.96 -6.88 -6.06
N PHE A 724 -15.48 -8.00 -5.55
CA PHE A 724 -14.99 -8.58 -4.31
C PHE A 724 -13.57 -9.15 -4.44
N GLY A 725 -12.64 -8.45 -3.78
CA GLY A 725 -11.22 -8.76 -3.67
C GLY A 725 -10.32 -7.52 -3.76
N ASP A 726 -10.77 -6.44 -4.41
CA ASP A 726 -10.04 -5.16 -4.48
C ASP A 726 -10.44 -4.19 -3.34
N GLY A 727 -10.25 -2.88 -3.52
CA GLY A 727 -10.87 -1.82 -2.73
C GLY A 727 -10.86 -0.47 -3.46
N TYR A 728 -10.87 0.64 -2.72
CA TYR A 728 -11.08 1.98 -3.29
C TYR A 728 -9.97 3.01 -2.97
N MET A 729 -9.48 3.71 -4.00
CA MET A 729 -8.41 4.73 -3.91
C MET A 729 -8.95 6.13 -3.53
N GLY A 730 -9.92 6.14 -2.60
CA GLY A 730 -10.69 7.32 -2.19
C GLY A 730 -12.15 7.33 -2.68
N GLY A 731 -12.63 6.25 -3.29
CA GLY A 731 -14.06 6.03 -3.58
C GLY A 731 -14.34 5.30 -4.91
N PRO A 732 -15.51 4.66 -5.09
CA PRO A 732 -15.80 3.78 -6.23
C PRO A 732 -15.89 4.44 -7.61
N TYR A 733 -15.78 5.77 -7.70
CA TYR A 733 -15.97 6.48 -8.97
C TYR A 733 -15.02 7.69 -9.13
N LYS A 734 -13.93 7.77 -8.35
CA LYS A 734 -12.93 8.86 -8.29
C LYS A 734 -12.13 9.05 -9.59
N GLY A 735 -12.82 9.39 -10.67
CA GLY A 735 -12.31 9.41 -12.03
C GLY A 735 -11.43 8.20 -12.33
N LYS A 736 -10.21 8.46 -12.83
CA LYS A 736 -9.23 7.43 -13.16
C LYS A 736 -8.55 6.76 -11.94
N ASN A 737 -9.05 6.96 -10.72
CA ASN A 737 -8.44 6.53 -9.45
C ASN A 737 -9.46 5.85 -8.51
N ALA A 738 -10.46 5.17 -9.07
CA ALA A 738 -11.61 4.65 -8.34
C ALA A 738 -11.32 3.32 -7.61
N TYR A 739 -11.41 2.20 -8.32
CA TYR A 739 -10.88 0.91 -7.88
C TYR A 739 -9.35 0.96 -7.82
N VAL A 740 -8.74 0.22 -6.91
CA VAL A 740 -7.28 0.26 -6.68
C VAL A 740 -6.52 -0.64 -7.64
N ASN A 741 -7.19 -1.65 -8.21
CA ASN A 741 -6.56 -2.76 -8.95
C ASN A 741 -5.34 -3.32 -8.19
N LEU A 742 -5.46 -3.36 -6.85
CA LEU A 742 -4.45 -3.76 -5.89
C LEU A 742 -3.04 -3.12 -6.11
N GLU A 743 -2.99 -1.82 -6.50
CA GLU A 743 -1.75 -1.05 -6.62
C GLU A 743 -0.85 -1.19 -5.37
N TYR A 744 0.46 -1.27 -5.60
CA TYR A 744 1.50 -1.56 -4.60
C TYR A 744 1.44 -2.99 -3.99
N ASP A 745 0.71 -3.91 -4.61
CA ASP A 745 0.70 -5.35 -4.26
C ASP A 745 0.13 -5.61 -2.86
N VAL A 746 -1.06 -5.07 -2.57
CA VAL A 746 -1.77 -5.27 -1.30
C VAL A 746 -1.80 -6.74 -0.84
N PRO A 747 -2.15 -7.77 -1.66
CA PRO A 747 -2.09 -9.17 -1.22
C PRO A 747 -0.70 -9.62 -0.73
N PHE A 748 0.40 -9.13 -1.31
CA PHE A 748 1.75 -9.44 -0.83
C PHE A 748 1.94 -9.02 0.64
N ASN A 749 1.46 -7.83 1.01
CA ASN A 749 1.65 -7.29 2.36
C ASN A 749 0.89 -8.07 3.44
N TYR A 750 -0.25 -8.66 3.10
CA TYR A 750 -0.98 -9.58 4.00
C TYR A 750 -0.28 -10.94 4.10
N LEU A 751 0.18 -11.51 2.98
CA LEU A 751 0.84 -12.81 2.98
C LEU A 751 2.24 -12.76 3.65
N VAL A 752 2.92 -11.62 3.54
CA VAL A 752 4.10 -11.29 4.36
C VAL A 752 3.75 -11.24 5.84
N GLU A 753 2.60 -10.67 6.23
CA GLU A 753 2.20 -10.63 7.65
C GLU A 753 1.74 -11.99 8.20
N PHE A 754 1.15 -12.86 7.37
CA PHE A 754 0.94 -14.27 7.71
C PHE A 754 2.27 -14.94 8.08
N LEU A 755 3.31 -14.78 7.26
CA LEU A 755 4.64 -15.35 7.56
C LEU A 755 5.29 -14.74 8.81
N ARG A 756 5.05 -13.45 9.07
CA ARG A 756 5.61 -12.74 10.23
C ARG A 756 4.87 -13.02 11.55
N THR A 757 3.67 -13.58 11.53
CA THR A 757 2.83 -13.78 12.73
C THR A 757 2.37 -15.22 12.96
N GLY A 758 2.26 -16.02 11.89
CA GLY A 758 1.59 -17.32 11.89
C GLY A 758 0.06 -17.23 11.98
N ASP A 759 -0.56 -16.05 11.99
CA ASP A 759 -2.02 -15.95 12.12
C ASP A 759 -2.71 -16.05 10.75
N THR A 760 -3.48 -17.12 10.54
CA THR A 760 -4.08 -17.45 9.24
C THR A 760 -5.11 -16.43 8.74
N TRP A 761 -5.55 -15.46 9.56
CA TRP A 761 -6.50 -14.45 9.08
C TRP A 761 -5.94 -13.57 7.96
N TYR A 762 -4.63 -13.26 7.96
CA TYR A 762 -4.04 -12.48 6.85
C TYR A 762 -4.04 -13.29 5.54
N LEU A 763 -3.77 -14.61 5.61
CA LEU A 763 -3.88 -15.51 4.46
C LEU A 763 -5.31 -15.54 3.91
N GLU A 764 -6.30 -15.74 4.78
CA GLU A 764 -7.71 -15.77 4.37
C GLU A 764 -8.21 -14.44 3.79
N ALA A 765 -7.73 -13.30 4.31
CA ALA A 765 -7.99 -11.99 3.74
C ALA A 765 -7.35 -11.80 2.35
N ALA A 766 -6.19 -12.39 2.10
CA ALA A 766 -5.46 -12.28 0.84
C ALA A 766 -5.98 -13.22 -0.28
N VAL A 767 -6.64 -14.34 0.04
CA VAL A 767 -7.23 -15.27 -0.96
C VAL A 767 -8.13 -14.55 -1.98
N PRO A 768 -9.14 -13.74 -1.58
CA PRO A 768 -9.97 -13.02 -2.55
C PRO A 768 -9.21 -11.95 -3.30
N MET A 769 -8.23 -11.28 -2.68
CA MET A 769 -7.38 -10.28 -3.33
C MET A 769 -6.55 -10.91 -4.46
N ALA A 770 -5.83 -12.00 -4.19
CA ALA A 770 -5.00 -12.68 -5.19
C ALA A 770 -5.82 -13.22 -6.36
N ARG A 771 -7.01 -13.79 -6.10
CA ARG A 771 -7.93 -14.23 -7.17
C ARG A 771 -8.51 -13.07 -7.97
N HIS A 772 -8.91 -11.97 -7.32
CA HIS A 772 -9.38 -10.77 -8.02
C HIS A 772 -8.29 -10.19 -8.94
N GLN A 773 -7.05 -10.10 -8.47
CA GLN A 773 -5.91 -9.66 -9.29
C GLN A 773 -5.73 -10.54 -10.54
N THR A 774 -5.79 -11.85 -10.37
CA THR A 774 -5.63 -12.85 -11.44
C THR A 774 -6.83 -12.92 -12.41
N ASP A 775 -8.04 -12.65 -11.94
CA ASP A 775 -9.28 -12.81 -12.72
C ASP A 775 -9.75 -11.52 -13.39
N VAL A 776 -9.70 -10.40 -12.67
CA VAL A 776 -10.39 -9.15 -13.01
C VAL A 776 -9.42 -8.07 -13.46
N ASP A 777 -8.31 -7.90 -12.74
CA ASP A 777 -7.34 -6.82 -13.00
C ASP A 777 -6.23 -7.22 -14.00
N VAL A 778 -6.31 -8.41 -14.61
CA VAL A 778 -5.48 -8.83 -15.74
C VAL A 778 -6.34 -9.27 -16.93
N ASN A 779 -5.98 -8.81 -18.13
CA ASN A 779 -6.53 -9.32 -19.38
C ASN A 779 -6.11 -10.79 -19.57
N ASN A 780 -7.03 -11.69 -19.26
CA ASN A 780 -6.79 -13.14 -19.20
C ASN A 780 -6.46 -13.76 -20.57
N VAL A 781 -6.68 -13.05 -21.68
CA VAL A 781 -6.25 -13.50 -23.02
C VAL A 781 -4.75 -13.22 -23.20
N ASN A 782 -4.33 -11.95 -23.09
CA ASN A 782 -3.02 -11.49 -23.57
C ASN A 782 -1.95 -11.22 -22.48
N GLY A 783 -2.32 -11.20 -21.19
CA GLY A 783 -1.38 -10.97 -20.08
C GLY A 783 -1.10 -9.51 -19.73
N MET A 784 -1.82 -8.56 -20.32
CA MET A 784 -1.71 -7.15 -19.97
C MET A 784 -2.48 -6.83 -18.68
N VAL A 785 -1.88 -6.06 -17.78
CA VAL A 785 -2.51 -5.68 -16.50
C VAL A 785 -3.40 -4.44 -16.71
N TRP A 786 -4.52 -4.37 -16.00
CA TRP A 786 -5.38 -3.20 -15.95
C TRP A 786 -4.97 -2.28 -14.80
N LYS A 787 -4.97 -0.98 -15.07
CA LYS A 787 -4.70 0.07 -14.09
C LYS A 787 -5.95 0.46 -13.31
N HIS A 788 -5.75 0.79 -12.01
CA HIS A 788 -6.70 1.50 -11.13
C HIS A 788 -7.69 2.39 -11.93
N SER A 789 -9.00 2.12 -11.89
CA SER A 789 -9.97 2.78 -12.79
C SER A 789 -11.44 2.62 -12.35
N PRO A 790 -12.43 3.33 -12.96
CA PRO A 790 -13.87 3.25 -12.58
C PRO A 790 -14.53 1.87 -12.61
N MET A 791 -13.96 0.92 -13.34
CA MET A 791 -14.64 -0.32 -13.76
C MET A 791 -13.65 -1.50 -13.83
N HIS A 792 -12.55 -1.44 -13.07
CA HIS A 792 -11.35 -2.30 -13.15
C HIS A 792 -10.63 -2.27 -14.50
N THR A 793 -11.31 -2.66 -15.58
CA THR A 793 -10.76 -3.11 -16.87
C THR A 793 -10.56 -2.00 -17.91
N THR A 794 -10.60 -0.72 -17.54
CA THR A 794 -10.74 0.39 -18.53
C THR A 794 -9.47 1.13 -18.93
N THR A 795 -8.39 1.00 -18.15
CA THR A 795 -7.11 1.69 -18.43
C THR A 795 -6.01 0.64 -18.49
N GLU A 796 -5.29 0.54 -19.61
CA GLU A 796 -4.19 -0.41 -19.77
C GLU A 796 -2.95 0.00 -18.95
N ALA A 797 -2.20 -0.99 -18.45
CA ALA A 797 -0.87 -0.82 -17.86
C ALA A 797 0.19 -1.60 -18.66
N ASP A 798 1.00 -0.87 -19.42
CA ASP A 798 2.04 -1.43 -20.30
C ASP A 798 3.26 -1.99 -19.52
N LEU A 799 3.84 -1.19 -18.63
CA LEU A 799 5.01 -1.55 -17.81
C LEU A 799 4.92 -1.06 -16.35
N GLY A 800 3.83 -0.37 -15.97
CA GLY A 800 3.88 0.63 -14.88
C GLY A 800 3.05 0.39 -13.62
N HIS A 801 2.30 -0.70 -13.58
CA HIS A 801 1.28 -0.99 -12.58
C HIS A 801 1.05 -2.52 -12.63
N VAL A 802 2.06 -3.26 -12.14
CA VAL A 802 2.26 -4.69 -12.42
C VAL A 802 2.60 -5.43 -11.12
N PHE A 803 1.57 -5.78 -10.35
CA PHE A 803 1.67 -6.25 -8.96
C PHE A 803 1.19 -7.70 -8.86
N LEU A 804 2.13 -8.65 -8.88
CA LEU A 804 1.85 -10.10 -8.77
C LEU A 804 2.80 -10.83 -7.82
N ARG A 805 3.60 -10.15 -6.97
CA ARG A 805 4.35 -10.82 -5.89
C ARG A 805 3.39 -11.42 -4.86
N GLY A 806 2.23 -10.81 -4.63
CA GLY A 806 1.15 -11.38 -3.81
C GLY A 806 0.47 -12.58 -4.46
N VAL A 807 0.27 -12.55 -5.77
CA VAL A 807 -0.26 -13.69 -6.56
C VAL A 807 0.72 -14.87 -6.56
N LEU A 808 2.01 -14.61 -6.76
CA LEU A 808 3.08 -15.61 -6.64
C LEU A 808 3.18 -16.17 -5.22
N LEU A 809 3.11 -15.33 -4.19
CA LEU A 809 3.15 -15.79 -2.80
C LEU A 809 1.88 -16.56 -2.40
N HIS A 810 0.71 -16.23 -2.97
CA HIS A 810 -0.51 -17.02 -2.80
C HIS A 810 -0.34 -18.41 -3.41
N TYR A 811 0.25 -18.53 -4.62
CA TYR A 811 0.63 -19.83 -5.19
C TYR A 811 1.59 -20.60 -4.26
N LEU A 812 2.68 -19.97 -3.83
CA LEU A 812 3.70 -20.59 -2.96
C LEU A 812 3.12 -21.08 -1.62
N LEU A 813 2.04 -20.45 -1.12
CA LEU A 813 1.38 -20.79 0.14
C LEU A 813 0.21 -21.77 0.02
N THR A 814 -0.39 -21.94 -1.16
CA THR A 814 -1.65 -22.70 -1.35
C THR A 814 -1.62 -23.75 -2.46
N GLY A 815 -0.62 -23.73 -3.34
CA GLY A 815 -0.56 -24.60 -4.52
C GLY A 815 -1.57 -24.26 -5.62
N GLU A 816 -2.29 -23.12 -5.56
CA GLU A 816 -3.32 -22.76 -6.53
C GLU A 816 -2.73 -22.44 -7.91
N SER A 817 -2.66 -23.44 -8.79
CA SER A 817 -1.97 -23.44 -10.10
C SER A 817 -2.34 -22.25 -11.01
N ARG A 818 -3.62 -21.86 -11.05
CA ARG A 818 -4.11 -20.70 -11.81
C ARG A 818 -3.33 -19.40 -11.54
N GLN A 819 -2.80 -19.23 -10.33
CA GLN A 819 -2.07 -18.03 -9.92
C GLN A 819 -0.68 -17.96 -10.58
N ILE A 820 0.06 -19.08 -10.64
CA ILE A 820 1.34 -19.14 -11.35
C ILE A 820 1.16 -19.14 -12.87
N GLU A 821 0.06 -19.69 -13.40
CA GLU A 821 -0.30 -19.54 -14.82
C GLU A 821 -0.45 -18.07 -15.21
N MET A 822 -1.16 -17.27 -14.40
CA MET A 822 -1.34 -15.85 -14.68
C MET A 822 -0.04 -15.05 -14.51
N ALA A 823 0.70 -15.28 -13.42
CA ALA A 823 1.98 -14.61 -13.21
C ALA A 823 2.99 -14.90 -14.33
N ARG A 824 3.02 -16.13 -14.87
CA ARG A 824 3.80 -16.46 -16.07
C ARG A 824 3.27 -15.77 -17.32
N LYS A 825 1.95 -15.69 -17.53
CA LYS A 825 1.37 -14.99 -18.70
C LYS A 825 1.72 -13.49 -18.70
N VAL A 826 1.65 -12.81 -17.55
CA VAL A 826 2.05 -11.39 -17.43
C VAL A 826 3.57 -11.24 -17.56
N GLY A 827 4.35 -12.13 -16.96
CA GLY A 827 5.81 -12.16 -17.14
C GLY A 827 6.22 -12.38 -18.61
N ASP A 828 5.53 -13.25 -19.34
CA ASP A 828 5.78 -13.56 -20.74
C ASP A 828 5.41 -12.38 -21.66
N PHE A 829 4.33 -11.64 -21.37
CA PHE A 829 3.98 -10.40 -22.06
C PHE A 829 5.12 -9.37 -22.00
N ILE A 830 5.66 -9.11 -20.80
CA ILE A 830 6.76 -8.15 -20.61
C ILE A 830 8.08 -8.71 -21.18
N ALA A 831 8.41 -9.98 -20.94
CA ALA A 831 9.64 -10.59 -21.44
C ALA A 831 9.68 -10.64 -22.98
N ALA A 832 8.58 -11.01 -23.65
CA ALA A 832 8.50 -11.02 -25.10
C ALA A 832 8.57 -9.60 -25.71
N LYS A 833 8.13 -8.58 -24.98
CA LYS A 833 8.40 -7.17 -25.34
C LYS A 833 9.88 -6.83 -25.21
N MET A 834 10.53 -7.29 -24.13
CA MET A 834 11.98 -7.10 -23.92
C MET A 834 12.85 -7.90 -24.89
N GLU A 835 12.38 -8.99 -25.49
CA GLU A 835 13.11 -9.70 -26.56
C GLU A 835 12.99 -9.00 -27.93
N ARG A 836 12.04 -8.08 -28.11
CA ARG A 836 11.90 -7.25 -29.34
C ARG A 836 12.84 -6.03 -29.29
N ASP A 837 12.99 -5.35 -30.44
CA ASP A 837 14.16 -4.48 -30.70
C ASP A 837 14.37 -3.35 -29.67
N SER A 838 15.65 -3.06 -29.46
CA SER A 838 16.33 -2.08 -28.59
C SER A 838 15.82 -0.63 -28.59
N ARG A 839 14.75 -0.28 -29.32
CA ARG A 839 14.31 1.11 -29.55
C ARG A 839 12.90 1.43 -29.08
N GLU A 840 12.13 0.47 -28.57
CA GLU A 840 10.89 0.79 -27.87
C GLU A 840 11.16 1.57 -26.59
N VAL A 841 10.25 2.46 -26.21
CA VAL A 841 10.43 3.33 -25.03
C VAL A 841 10.27 2.49 -23.76
N VAL A 842 11.34 2.46 -22.96
CA VAL A 842 11.54 1.89 -21.60
C VAL A 842 10.38 1.97 -20.58
N GLY A 843 9.35 2.77 -20.84
CA GLY A 843 8.65 3.50 -19.78
C GLY A 843 9.58 4.51 -19.10
N ASN A 844 9.30 4.84 -17.85
CA ASN A 844 10.20 5.59 -16.97
C ASN A 844 10.69 4.76 -15.77
N GLU A 845 11.53 5.33 -14.91
CA GLU A 845 12.14 4.68 -13.75
C GLU A 845 11.12 4.02 -12.79
N ARG A 846 9.94 4.63 -12.55
CA ARG A 846 8.87 3.98 -11.78
C ARG A 846 8.33 2.74 -12.50
N GLN A 847 8.13 2.82 -13.82
CA GLN A 847 7.61 1.70 -14.60
C GLN A 847 8.62 0.55 -14.65
N ILE A 848 9.88 0.86 -14.98
CA ILE A 848 10.96 -0.11 -15.00
C ILE A 848 11.10 -0.78 -13.63
N GLY A 849 11.16 0.00 -12.55
CA GLY A 849 11.26 -0.54 -11.19
C GLY A 849 10.14 -1.54 -10.85
N TRP A 850 8.88 -1.25 -11.18
CA TRP A 850 7.78 -2.20 -10.99
C TRP A 850 7.90 -3.46 -11.85
N SER A 851 8.27 -3.32 -13.12
CA SER A 851 8.55 -4.47 -14.01
C SER A 851 9.67 -5.35 -13.45
N LEU A 852 10.71 -4.78 -12.82
CA LEU A 852 11.78 -5.52 -12.17
C LEU A 852 11.29 -6.32 -10.94
N TYR A 853 10.48 -5.73 -10.05
CA TYR A 853 9.88 -6.46 -8.91
C TYR A 853 9.10 -7.70 -9.38
N LEU A 854 8.30 -7.55 -10.45
CA LEU A 854 7.49 -8.63 -11.00
C LEU A 854 8.35 -9.71 -11.66
N LEU A 855 9.20 -9.34 -12.62
CA LEU A 855 10.02 -10.29 -13.37
C LEU A 855 11.03 -11.03 -12.49
N THR A 856 11.61 -10.35 -11.49
CA THR A 856 12.42 -11.04 -10.46
C THR A 856 11.58 -12.04 -9.68
N GLY A 857 10.35 -11.71 -9.26
CA GLY A 857 9.44 -12.64 -8.61
C GLY A 857 9.11 -13.88 -9.46
N VAL A 858 8.81 -13.71 -10.75
CA VAL A 858 8.51 -14.84 -11.64
C VAL A 858 9.78 -15.68 -11.90
N TYR A 859 10.95 -15.06 -12.07
CA TYR A 859 12.24 -15.77 -12.14
C TYR A 859 12.52 -16.56 -10.84
N GLU A 860 12.30 -15.94 -9.69
CA GLU A 860 12.56 -16.49 -8.37
C GLU A 860 11.74 -17.75 -8.05
N VAL A 861 10.54 -17.88 -8.63
CA VAL A 861 9.68 -19.06 -8.54
C VAL A 861 10.00 -20.08 -9.63
N THR A 862 10.02 -19.67 -10.90
CA THR A 862 10.10 -20.59 -12.06
C THR A 862 11.51 -21.00 -12.45
N ARG A 863 12.51 -20.19 -12.11
CA ARG A 863 13.90 -20.23 -12.62
C ARG A 863 14.05 -20.21 -14.15
N ASP A 864 13.01 -19.83 -14.89
CA ASP A 864 13.11 -19.58 -16.35
C ASP A 864 13.99 -18.34 -16.60
N PRO A 865 15.18 -18.49 -17.21
CA PRO A 865 16.16 -17.41 -17.29
C PRO A 865 15.73 -16.27 -18.21
N LYS A 866 14.65 -16.40 -19.01
CA LYS A 866 14.18 -15.29 -19.85
C LYS A 866 13.69 -14.10 -19.03
N TYR A 867 13.12 -14.33 -17.85
CA TYR A 867 12.65 -13.27 -16.96
C TYR A 867 13.83 -12.49 -16.36
N LEU A 868 14.92 -13.17 -15.98
CA LEU A 868 16.15 -12.51 -15.52
C LEU A 868 16.82 -11.73 -16.66
N ARG A 869 16.93 -12.29 -17.88
CA ARG A 869 17.46 -11.56 -19.04
C ARG A 869 16.64 -10.29 -19.36
N ALA A 870 15.31 -10.35 -19.19
CA ALA A 870 14.45 -9.18 -19.33
C ALA A 870 14.74 -8.11 -18.26
N CYS A 871 14.94 -8.52 -16.99
CA CYS A 871 15.42 -7.63 -15.93
C CYS A 871 16.79 -7.00 -16.26
N GLU A 872 17.74 -7.79 -16.77
CA GLU A 872 19.08 -7.33 -17.12
C GLU A 872 19.07 -6.33 -18.28
N LYS A 873 18.21 -6.53 -19.29
CA LYS A 873 17.99 -5.53 -20.36
C LYS A 873 17.38 -4.24 -19.80
N LEU A 874 16.38 -4.33 -18.93
CA LEU A 874 15.74 -3.19 -18.26
C LEU A 874 16.74 -2.39 -17.40
N CYS A 875 17.56 -3.08 -16.59
CA CYS A 875 18.65 -2.48 -15.84
C CYS A 875 19.70 -1.85 -16.76
N GLY A 876 20.07 -2.54 -17.86
CA GLY A 876 20.97 -2.01 -18.88
C GLY A 876 20.47 -0.71 -19.51
N SER A 877 19.17 -0.58 -19.77
CA SER A 877 18.55 0.67 -20.24
C SER A 877 18.61 1.79 -19.20
N LEU A 878 18.38 1.50 -17.91
CA LEU A 878 18.57 2.48 -16.83
C LEU A 878 20.03 2.96 -16.74
N LEU A 879 20.99 2.02 -16.73
CA LEU A 879 22.41 2.32 -16.60
C LEU A 879 22.96 3.07 -17.82
N ALA A 880 22.53 2.72 -19.04
CA ALA A 880 22.94 3.41 -20.27
C ALA A 880 22.45 4.87 -20.32
N GLY A 881 21.31 5.16 -19.69
CA GLY A 881 20.80 6.52 -19.49
C GLY A 881 21.28 7.18 -18.19
N GLN A 882 22.15 6.57 -17.39
CA GLN A 882 22.53 7.10 -16.08
C GLN A 882 23.71 8.09 -16.17
N LYS A 883 23.48 9.32 -15.72
CA LYS A 883 24.53 10.34 -15.55
C LYS A 883 25.45 10.01 -14.37
N PRO A 884 26.69 10.56 -14.34
CA PRO A 884 27.55 10.51 -13.16
C PRO A 884 26.88 10.98 -11.86
N THR A 885 25.93 11.92 -11.95
CA THR A 885 25.10 12.40 -10.83
C THR A 885 24.05 11.41 -10.31
N GLY A 886 23.94 10.21 -10.89
CA GLY A 886 22.88 9.24 -10.56
C GLY A 886 21.50 9.57 -11.15
N GLN A 887 21.36 10.67 -11.91
CA GLN A 887 20.14 10.99 -12.64
C GLN A 887 19.98 10.09 -13.88
N PHE A 888 18.78 9.56 -14.10
CA PHE A 888 18.43 8.84 -15.34
C PHE A 888 17.94 9.81 -16.43
N GLU A 889 18.40 9.64 -17.67
CA GLU A 889 17.98 10.40 -18.86
C GLU A 889 16.67 9.85 -19.47
N ILE A 890 15.65 9.71 -18.64
CA ILE A 890 14.32 9.25 -19.03
C ILE A 890 13.22 10.21 -18.53
N ARG A 891 11.97 9.91 -18.87
CA ARG A 891 10.87 10.87 -18.78
C ARG A 891 10.41 11.01 -17.32
N TRP A 892 10.44 12.24 -16.77
CA TRP A 892 9.90 12.69 -15.46
C TRP A 892 10.84 12.69 -14.20
N ASP A 893 12.15 12.98 -14.27
CA ASP A 893 13.00 13.20 -13.07
C ASP A 893 12.72 14.53 -12.30
N ASN A 894 11.48 14.71 -11.85
CA ASN A 894 11.06 15.80 -10.94
C ASN A 894 10.59 15.26 -9.58
N ARG A 895 10.66 13.94 -9.33
CA ARG A 895 10.30 13.29 -8.04
C ARG A 895 11.43 12.38 -7.56
N ILE A 896 12.60 13.01 -7.35
CA ILE A 896 13.91 12.37 -7.13
C ILE A 896 13.87 11.22 -6.11
N ALA A 897 13.12 11.30 -5.01
CA ALA A 897 13.08 10.23 -4.02
C ALA A 897 12.00 9.15 -4.27
N PHE A 898 10.78 9.53 -4.69
CA PHE A 898 9.67 8.61 -4.93
C PHE A 898 9.92 7.68 -6.10
N PHE A 899 10.26 8.25 -7.25
CA PHE A 899 10.44 7.52 -8.50
C PHE A 899 11.74 6.70 -8.48
N ASN A 900 12.86 7.31 -8.10
CA ASN A 900 14.14 6.59 -8.04
C ASN A 900 14.19 5.58 -6.88
N GLY A 901 13.41 5.76 -5.80
CA GLY A 901 13.24 4.72 -4.77
C GLY A 901 12.62 3.43 -5.31
N ILE A 902 11.59 3.53 -6.16
CA ILE A 902 10.99 2.36 -6.82
C ILE A 902 12.01 1.69 -7.75
N ALA A 903 12.77 2.47 -8.51
CA ALA A 903 13.82 1.96 -9.40
C ALA A 903 14.99 1.30 -8.65
N MET A 904 15.55 1.94 -7.62
CA MET A 904 16.62 1.38 -6.79
C MET A 904 16.23 0.05 -6.15
N ASN A 905 14.99 -0.06 -5.64
CA ASN A 905 14.49 -1.31 -5.09
C ASN A 905 14.37 -2.41 -6.15
N GLY A 906 13.84 -2.10 -7.34
CA GLY A 906 13.79 -3.07 -8.44
C GLY A 906 15.17 -3.49 -8.93
N MET A 907 16.12 -2.55 -9.02
CA MET A 907 17.53 -2.84 -9.33
C MET A 907 18.18 -3.70 -8.23
N LEU A 908 17.85 -3.47 -6.96
CA LEU A 908 18.34 -4.25 -5.83
C LEU A 908 17.87 -5.71 -5.91
N THR A 909 16.59 -5.99 -6.21
CA THR A 909 16.12 -7.39 -6.35
C THR A 909 16.77 -8.13 -7.52
N VAL A 910 17.26 -7.41 -8.55
CA VAL A 910 18.09 -7.98 -9.63
C VAL A 910 19.53 -8.23 -9.15
N GLN A 911 20.15 -7.26 -8.46
CA GLN A 911 21.51 -7.39 -7.92
C GLN A 911 21.62 -8.51 -6.86
N GLU A 912 20.55 -8.73 -6.09
CA GLU A 912 20.40 -9.85 -5.16
C GLU A 912 20.26 -11.22 -5.88
N ASN A 913 19.93 -11.27 -7.17
CA ASN A 913 19.83 -12.51 -7.98
C ASN A 913 20.99 -12.73 -8.99
N ASN A 914 21.67 -11.68 -9.48
CA ASN A 914 22.74 -11.81 -10.49
C ASN A 914 24.12 -11.26 -10.05
N HIS A 915 24.18 -10.55 -8.93
CA HIS A 915 25.39 -10.00 -8.32
C HIS A 915 26.24 -9.09 -9.22
N ASP A 916 25.64 -8.41 -10.21
CA ASP A 916 26.38 -7.48 -11.08
C ASP A 916 26.88 -6.25 -10.30
N GLU A 917 28.21 -6.10 -10.24
CA GLU A 917 28.89 -4.98 -9.61
C GLU A 917 28.68 -3.64 -10.35
N LYS A 918 28.43 -3.66 -11.67
CA LYS A 918 28.06 -2.44 -12.41
C LYS A 918 26.67 -1.95 -12.03
N LEU A 919 25.74 -2.88 -11.80
CA LEU A 919 24.43 -2.59 -11.25
C LEU A 919 24.54 -2.07 -9.81
N ALA A 920 25.42 -2.64 -8.98
CA ALA A 920 25.70 -2.15 -7.64
C ALA A 920 26.27 -0.71 -7.63
N GLU A 921 27.25 -0.40 -8.49
CA GLU A 921 27.68 0.99 -8.72
C GLU A 921 26.53 1.91 -9.15
N GLY A 922 25.67 1.41 -10.04
CA GLY A 922 24.49 2.12 -10.53
C GLY A 922 23.53 2.49 -9.40
N ILE A 923 23.22 1.54 -8.52
CA ILE A 923 22.40 1.78 -7.32
C ILE A 923 23.10 2.80 -6.40
N LEU A 924 24.41 2.68 -6.15
CA LEU A 924 25.16 3.63 -5.31
C LEU A 924 25.17 5.06 -5.87
N LYS A 925 25.17 5.25 -7.19
CA LYS A 925 25.04 6.58 -7.83
C LYS A 925 23.67 7.21 -7.53
N VAL A 926 22.57 6.45 -7.66
CA VAL A 926 21.22 6.92 -7.31
C VAL A 926 21.05 7.14 -5.80
N ALA A 927 21.64 6.27 -4.97
CA ALA A 927 21.65 6.41 -3.52
C ALA A 927 22.40 7.69 -3.10
N ASN A 928 23.53 8.02 -3.73
CA ASN A 928 24.22 9.30 -3.53
C ASN A 928 23.41 10.50 -4.06
N ARG A 929 22.68 10.40 -5.18
CA ARG A 929 21.75 11.45 -5.63
C ARG A 929 20.65 11.70 -4.60
N THR A 930 20.13 10.64 -3.99
CA THR A 930 18.97 10.71 -3.06
C THR A 930 19.35 11.01 -1.61
N LEU A 931 20.60 10.81 -1.18
CA LEU A 931 21.12 11.17 0.16
C LEU A 931 20.71 12.58 0.63
N GLY A 932 20.67 13.54 -0.31
CA GLY A 932 20.34 14.92 -0.01
C GLY A 932 18.85 15.23 0.14
N PHE A 933 17.96 14.45 -0.48
CA PHE A 933 16.61 14.91 -0.83
C PHE A 933 15.53 14.27 0.02
N TYR A 934 14.66 15.12 0.57
CA TYR A 934 13.55 14.70 1.40
C TYR A 934 12.52 13.89 0.59
N PRO A 935 12.21 12.64 0.98
CA PRO A 935 11.08 11.92 0.43
C PRO A 935 9.80 12.34 1.15
N GLU A 936 9.00 13.21 0.53
CA GLU A 936 7.57 13.37 0.87
C GLU A 936 6.74 12.15 0.40
N TYR A 937 7.33 10.95 0.42
CA TYR A 937 6.77 9.72 -0.14
C TYR A 937 7.39 8.46 0.46
N ALA A 938 7.09 8.24 1.75
CA ALA A 938 7.01 6.94 2.42
C ALA A 938 8.00 5.84 2.00
N CYS A 939 9.03 5.62 2.83
CA CYS A 939 9.82 4.38 2.93
C CYS A 939 10.68 3.95 1.71
N ARG A 940 10.45 4.49 0.50
CA ARG A 940 10.98 3.91 -0.77
C ARG A 940 12.49 3.90 -0.93
N THR A 941 13.25 4.65 -0.15
CA THR A 941 14.73 4.61 -0.16
C THR A 941 15.33 3.78 0.97
N LEU A 942 14.52 3.30 1.94
CA LEU A 942 15.03 2.68 3.17
C LEU A 942 15.85 1.40 2.93
N ASN A 943 15.40 0.49 2.05
CA ASN A 943 16.20 -0.72 1.74
C ASN A 943 17.51 -0.37 1.01
N ALA A 944 17.45 0.59 0.08
CA ALA A 944 18.61 1.02 -0.70
C ALA A 944 19.66 1.74 0.16
N PHE A 945 19.23 2.60 1.09
CA PHE A 945 20.14 3.21 2.08
C PHE A 945 20.66 2.19 3.10
N SER A 946 19.87 1.21 3.52
CA SER A 946 20.33 0.10 4.39
C SER A 946 21.45 -0.69 3.71
N TRP A 947 21.21 -1.16 2.47
CA TRP A 947 22.18 -1.88 1.66
C TRP A 947 23.43 -1.03 1.35
N ALA A 948 23.26 0.26 1.03
CA ALA A 948 24.38 1.15 0.76
C ALA A 948 25.24 1.40 2.02
N LEU A 949 24.62 1.52 3.19
CA LEU A 949 25.31 1.64 4.48
C LEU A 949 26.09 0.38 4.82
N GLU A 950 25.48 -0.81 4.70
CA GLU A 950 26.18 -2.10 4.88
C GLU A 950 27.36 -2.26 3.91
N ARG A 951 27.22 -1.79 2.67
CA ARG A 951 28.24 -1.92 1.61
C ARG A 951 29.36 -0.89 1.68
N THR A 952 29.14 0.29 2.26
CA THR A 952 30.10 1.42 2.21
C THR A 952 30.59 1.91 3.56
N SER A 953 29.87 1.60 4.66
CA SER A 953 30.07 2.21 5.99
C SER A 953 30.03 3.76 6.01
N ASP A 954 29.46 4.39 4.98
CA ASP A 954 29.37 5.85 4.90
C ASP A 954 28.27 6.38 5.85
N PRO A 955 28.63 7.17 6.88
CA PRO A 955 27.71 7.60 7.93
C PRO A 955 26.57 8.48 7.41
N ARG A 956 26.71 9.08 6.21
CA ARG A 956 25.65 9.86 5.57
C ARG A 956 24.43 9.00 5.25
N TYR A 957 24.58 7.69 5.05
CA TYR A 957 23.43 6.79 4.89
C TYR A 957 22.71 6.50 6.20
N LEU A 958 23.42 6.45 7.34
CA LEU A 958 22.80 6.24 8.66
C LEU A 958 21.90 7.44 9.04
N ASP A 959 22.43 8.64 8.86
CA ASP A 959 21.73 9.90 9.09
C ASP A 959 20.59 10.14 8.06
N ALA A 960 20.74 9.65 6.82
CA ALA A 960 19.66 9.65 5.83
C ALA A 960 18.57 8.61 6.13
N LEU A 961 18.91 7.45 6.69
CA LEU A 961 17.94 6.45 7.17
C LEU A 961 17.11 7.00 8.32
N GLU A 962 17.73 7.62 9.31
CA GLU A 962 17.01 8.20 10.44
C GLU A 962 16.00 9.26 9.99
N ARG A 963 16.42 10.21 9.16
CA ARG A 963 15.50 11.22 8.63
C ARG A 963 14.42 10.57 7.78
N CYS A 964 14.76 9.76 6.78
CA CYS A 964 13.76 9.12 5.91
C CYS A 964 12.73 8.31 6.70
N TRP A 965 13.14 7.62 7.75
CA TRP A 965 12.24 6.93 8.67
C TRP A 965 11.30 7.91 9.39
N ARG A 966 11.84 8.93 10.08
CA ARG A 966 11.05 9.96 10.76
C ARG A 966 10.06 10.67 9.81
N SER A 967 10.50 11.04 8.60
CA SER A 967 9.65 11.66 7.56
C SER A 967 8.52 10.76 7.10
N SER A 968 8.80 9.46 6.92
CA SER A 968 7.81 8.51 6.40
C SER A 968 6.66 8.31 7.37
N ILE A 969 6.96 8.27 8.66
CA ILE A 969 5.99 8.11 9.76
C ILE A 969 5.09 9.34 9.90
N GLU A 970 5.60 10.55 9.66
CA GLU A 970 4.79 11.76 9.60
C GLU A 970 3.92 11.82 8.33
N PHE A 971 4.51 11.59 7.15
CA PHE A 971 3.79 11.63 5.88
C PHE A 971 2.66 10.61 5.80
N LEU A 972 2.85 9.43 6.42
CA LEU A 972 1.84 8.39 6.51
C LEU A 972 0.81 8.63 7.62
N PHE A 973 0.98 9.65 8.47
CA PHE A 973 0.03 9.92 9.55
C PHE A 973 -1.42 10.15 9.07
N TYR A 974 -1.52 10.84 7.93
CA TYR A 974 -2.76 11.20 7.25
C TYR A 974 -3.15 10.23 6.12
N ARG A 975 -2.48 9.06 6.03
CA ARG A 975 -2.64 8.09 4.94
C ARG A 975 -2.83 6.68 5.50
N ASN A 976 -3.07 5.77 4.56
CA ASN A 976 -3.10 4.32 4.71
C ASN A 976 -1.67 3.75 4.59
N VAL A 977 -1.26 2.82 5.46
CA VAL A 977 0.08 2.20 5.41
C VAL A 977 0.16 0.87 4.66
N GLU A 978 -0.96 0.20 4.37
CA GLU A 978 -0.98 -1.18 3.85
C GLU A 978 -0.41 -1.35 2.44
N SER A 979 -0.24 -0.24 1.70
CA SER A 979 0.43 -0.20 0.38
C SER A 979 1.94 0.06 0.45
N GLU A 980 2.47 0.52 1.59
CA GLU A 980 3.85 1.01 1.70
C GLU A 980 4.83 -0.03 2.26
N ALA A 981 4.33 -1.11 2.86
CA ALA A 981 5.16 -2.20 3.37
C ALA A 981 5.98 -2.91 2.25
N THR A 982 5.45 -2.94 1.02
CA THR A 982 6.12 -3.42 -0.21
C THR A 982 7.46 -2.72 -0.47
N HIS A 983 7.67 -1.54 0.10
CA HIS A 983 8.87 -0.72 -0.07
C HIS A 983 9.87 -0.80 1.09
N MET A 984 9.66 -1.67 2.08
CA MET A 984 10.53 -1.75 3.28
C MET A 984 10.65 -3.17 3.85
N TRP A 985 10.91 -4.18 3.01
CA TRP A 985 11.09 -5.57 3.48
C TRP A 985 12.42 -5.79 4.23
N ARG A 986 13.50 -5.12 3.82
CA ARG A 986 14.87 -5.28 4.38
C ARG A 986 15.13 -4.37 5.57
N PHE A 987 14.65 -3.13 5.50
CA PHE A 987 14.92 -2.09 6.51
C PHE A 987 14.57 -2.48 7.96
N PRO A 988 13.43 -3.12 8.28
CA PRO A 988 13.10 -3.47 9.65
C PRO A 988 14.10 -4.43 10.29
N ARG A 989 14.54 -5.47 9.55
CA ARG A 989 15.55 -6.41 10.05
C ARG A 989 16.90 -5.71 10.21
N PHE A 990 17.30 -4.87 9.25
CA PHE A 990 18.50 -4.05 9.34
C PHE A 990 18.50 -3.20 10.63
N ALA A 991 17.49 -2.33 10.81
CA ALA A 991 17.43 -1.43 11.95
C ALA A 991 17.38 -2.16 13.30
N ALA A 992 16.66 -3.28 13.38
CA ALA A 992 16.62 -4.11 14.59
C ALA A 992 18.01 -4.69 14.95
N ARG A 993 18.76 -5.21 13.96
CA ARG A 993 20.13 -5.72 14.16
C ARG A 993 21.09 -4.63 14.62
N TYR A 994 21.04 -3.45 14.02
CA TYR A 994 21.90 -2.32 14.38
C TYR A 994 21.38 -1.49 15.56
N GLY A 995 20.29 -1.91 16.22
CA GLY A 995 19.74 -1.26 17.41
C GLY A 995 19.15 0.13 17.19
N LEU A 996 18.87 0.51 15.94
CA LEU A 996 18.40 1.84 15.56
C LEU A 996 16.93 2.05 15.96
N PHE A 997 16.55 3.30 16.22
CA PHE A 997 15.15 3.76 16.39
C PHE A 997 14.33 3.08 17.49
N ARG A 998 14.98 2.45 18.49
CA ARG A 998 14.32 1.85 19.65
C ARG A 998 13.42 2.85 20.39
N MET A 999 12.22 2.41 20.78
CA MET A 999 11.27 3.21 21.56
C MET A 999 11.45 3.06 23.08
N PHE A 1000 12.19 2.05 23.52
CA PHE A 1000 12.41 1.73 24.94
C PHE A 1000 13.90 1.53 25.24
N ASP A 1001 14.45 2.33 26.15
CA ASP A 1001 15.86 2.22 26.59
C ASP A 1001 16.12 0.94 27.39
N GLN A 1002 15.13 0.50 28.15
CA GLN A 1002 15.04 -0.84 28.74
C GLN A 1002 13.68 -1.43 28.37
N PRO A 1003 13.61 -2.66 27.82
CA PRO A 1003 12.35 -3.25 27.39
C PRO A 1003 11.49 -3.62 28.62
N PRO A 1004 10.28 -3.05 28.77
CA PRO A 1004 9.32 -3.53 29.76
C PRO A 1004 8.74 -4.89 29.33
N VAL A 1005 7.89 -5.49 30.17
CA VAL A 1005 7.07 -6.64 29.75
C VAL A 1005 6.02 -6.14 28.75
N LEU A 1006 6.36 -6.24 27.47
CA LEU A 1006 5.47 -5.95 26.34
C LEU A 1006 4.48 -7.12 26.12
N PRO A 1007 3.34 -6.88 25.44
CA PRO A 1007 2.45 -7.96 25.02
C PRO A 1007 3.16 -8.97 24.10
N ASP A 1008 2.80 -10.25 24.19
CA ASP A 1008 3.32 -11.35 23.37
C ASP A 1008 3.25 -11.01 21.86
N PRO A 1009 4.40 -10.81 21.18
CA PRO A 1009 4.44 -10.41 19.78
C PRO A 1009 3.73 -11.36 18.83
N THR A 1010 3.65 -12.66 19.17
CA THR A 1010 3.04 -13.70 18.33
C THR A 1010 1.52 -13.71 18.40
N SER A 1011 0.93 -13.09 19.43
CA SER A 1011 -0.52 -12.96 19.59
C SER A 1011 -1.03 -11.53 19.85
N TRP A 1012 -0.13 -10.57 19.69
CA TRP A 1012 -0.32 -9.13 19.77
C TRP A 1012 -1.40 -8.65 18.78
N LYS A 1013 -2.13 -7.60 19.21
CA LYS A 1013 -3.23 -6.93 18.53
C LYS A 1013 -3.25 -5.46 18.91
N ALA A 1014 -3.66 -4.60 17.98
CA ALA A 1014 -3.76 -3.17 18.22
C ALA A 1014 -5.11 -2.57 17.78
N ILE A 1015 -5.43 -1.42 18.38
CA ILE A 1015 -6.54 -0.54 18.04
C ILE A 1015 -6.02 0.90 18.01
N ARG A 1016 -6.33 1.64 16.94
CA ARG A 1016 -6.03 3.07 16.78
C ARG A 1016 -7.32 3.88 16.71
N PHE A 1017 -7.35 5.07 17.31
CA PHE A 1017 -8.51 5.98 17.30
C PHE A 1017 -8.05 7.44 17.25
N LYS A 1018 -8.79 8.27 16.51
CA LYS A 1018 -8.43 9.66 16.19
C LYS A 1018 -9.20 10.70 17.04
N ASN A 1019 -9.41 10.36 18.31
CA ASN A 1019 -10.06 11.24 19.28
C ASN A 1019 -9.04 11.69 20.35
N PRO A 1020 -9.08 12.94 20.83
CA PRO A 1020 -8.21 13.41 21.91
C PRO A 1020 -8.54 12.75 23.26
N GLU A 1021 -9.80 12.40 23.47
CA GLU A 1021 -10.31 11.72 24.68
C GLU A 1021 -10.99 10.38 24.34
N ALA A 1022 -10.85 9.39 25.21
CA ALA A 1022 -11.53 8.09 25.12
C ALA A 1022 -11.62 7.38 26.49
N GLU A 1023 -12.65 6.54 26.68
CA GLU A 1023 -12.68 5.54 27.75
C GLU A 1023 -12.79 4.13 27.14
N VAL A 1024 -11.88 3.22 27.52
CA VAL A 1024 -11.75 1.87 26.96
C VAL A 1024 -11.73 0.85 28.08
N PHE A 1025 -12.45 -0.26 27.91
CA PHE A 1025 -12.57 -1.29 28.94
C PHE A 1025 -11.69 -2.49 28.60
N LEU A 1026 -10.84 -2.87 29.54
CA LEU A 1026 -9.77 -3.86 29.37
C LEU A 1026 -9.98 -5.01 30.35
N ARG A 1027 -10.10 -6.24 29.86
CA ARG A 1027 -10.28 -7.42 30.72
C ARG A 1027 -9.09 -8.36 30.64
N PRO A 1028 -8.37 -8.63 31.76
CA PRO A 1028 -7.39 -9.72 31.80
C PRO A 1028 -8.10 -11.08 31.69
N MET A 1029 -7.45 -12.04 31.03
CA MET A 1029 -8.02 -13.37 30.73
C MET A 1029 -7.62 -14.46 31.73
N GLY A 1030 -6.92 -14.12 32.81
CA GLY A 1030 -6.66 -15.01 33.95
C GLY A 1030 -5.43 -14.62 34.78
N ASN A 1031 -4.40 -14.10 34.11
CA ASN A 1031 -3.16 -13.59 34.70
C ASN A 1031 -3.07 -12.07 34.58
N ASP A 1032 -2.06 -11.48 35.21
CA ASP A 1032 -1.65 -10.10 34.97
C ASP A 1032 -1.30 -9.91 33.47
N ALA A 1033 -1.79 -8.84 32.87
CA ALA A 1033 -1.78 -8.66 31.42
C ALA A 1033 -1.15 -7.31 31.00
N PRO A 1034 -0.09 -7.29 30.17
CA PRO A 1034 0.54 -6.05 29.71
C PRO A 1034 -0.30 -5.33 28.65
N VAL A 1035 -0.30 -4.00 28.68
CA VAL A 1035 -0.91 -3.14 27.67
C VAL A 1035 0.01 -1.96 27.38
N LEU A 1036 0.29 -1.72 26.09
CA LEU A 1036 1.03 -0.55 25.62
C LEU A 1036 0.04 0.45 25.02
N VAL A 1037 0.03 1.67 25.56
CA VAL A 1037 -0.70 2.83 25.04
C VAL A 1037 0.30 3.76 24.36
N ILE A 1038 -0.06 4.38 23.24
CA ILE A 1038 0.77 5.42 22.61
C ILE A 1038 -0.10 6.65 22.32
N ARG A 1039 0.34 7.83 22.74
CA ARG A 1039 -0.27 9.14 22.44
C ARG A 1039 0.20 9.63 21.08
N GLU A 1040 -0.71 10.11 20.22
CA GLU A 1040 -0.40 10.69 18.90
C GLU A 1040 -0.58 12.22 18.91
N GLY A 1041 0.49 12.97 18.61
CA GLY A 1041 0.49 14.43 18.49
C GLY A 1041 1.40 15.14 19.49
N LEU A 1042 1.86 16.34 19.13
CA LEU A 1042 2.84 17.15 19.87
C LEU A 1042 2.23 17.90 21.08
N VAL A 1043 1.68 17.14 22.03
CA VAL A 1043 0.82 17.68 23.10
C VAL A 1043 0.98 16.92 24.43
N GLU A 1044 0.65 17.58 25.54
CA GLU A 1044 0.48 16.95 26.84
C GLU A 1044 -0.78 16.07 26.88
N ALA A 1045 -0.71 14.96 27.61
CA ALA A 1045 -1.83 14.02 27.77
C ALA A 1045 -1.70 13.21 29.06
N ALA A 1046 -2.79 12.58 29.50
CA ALA A 1046 -2.81 11.70 30.67
C ALA A 1046 -3.50 10.36 30.37
N VAL A 1047 -2.98 9.31 31.00
CA VAL A 1047 -3.48 7.92 30.94
C VAL A 1047 -3.87 7.51 32.35
N GLU A 1048 -5.16 7.24 32.58
CA GLU A 1048 -5.70 6.86 33.90
C GLU A 1048 -6.33 5.47 33.86
N LEU A 1049 -5.87 4.55 34.70
CA LEU A 1049 -6.43 3.21 34.85
C LEU A 1049 -7.30 3.14 36.11
N PHE A 1050 -8.57 2.78 35.96
CA PHE A 1050 -9.53 2.57 37.05
C PHE A 1050 -9.93 1.10 37.19
N ASP A 1051 -10.18 0.63 38.41
CA ASP A 1051 -10.75 -0.71 38.65
C ASP A 1051 -12.27 -0.78 38.41
N ALA A 1052 -12.84 -1.98 38.52
CA ALA A 1052 -14.28 -2.19 38.37
C ALA A 1052 -15.15 -1.51 39.44
N ALA A 1053 -14.56 -0.97 40.51
CA ALA A 1053 -15.22 -0.14 41.52
C ALA A 1053 -15.03 1.37 41.27
N GLY A 1054 -14.41 1.77 40.15
CA GLY A 1054 -14.17 3.16 39.78
C GLY A 1054 -13.02 3.83 40.54
N ARG A 1055 -12.19 3.07 41.26
CA ARG A 1055 -11.03 3.59 42.00
C ARG A 1055 -9.83 3.72 41.05
N LEU A 1056 -9.11 4.82 41.13
CA LEU A 1056 -7.87 5.02 40.36
C LEU A 1056 -6.80 4.03 40.84
N VAL A 1057 -6.28 3.22 39.92
CA VAL A 1057 -5.23 2.21 40.13
C VAL A 1057 -3.86 2.77 39.76
N GLN A 1058 -3.78 3.46 38.60
CA GLN A 1058 -2.54 4.01 38.06
C GLN A 1058 -2.87 5.27 37.24
N ARG A 1059 -1.97 6.25 37.26
CA ARG A 1059 -2.00 7.42 36.36
C ARG A 1059 -0.60 7.67 35.81
N ILE A 1060 -0.50 7.97 34.52
CA ILE A 1060 0.74 8.33 33.82
C ILE A 1060 0.49 9.64 33.07
N GLU A 1061 1.34 10.65 33.30
CA GLU A 1061 1.38 11.87 32.49
C GLU A 1061 2.33 11.66 31.30
N LEU A 1062 1.96 12.16 30.13
CA LEU A 1062 2.71 12.09 28.88
C LEU A 1062 2.99 13.51 28.41
N ASN A 1063 4.20 13.99 28.69
CA ASN A 1063 4.57 15.40 28.67
C ASN A 1063 5.62 15.74 27.59
N LYS A 1064 6.03 14.78 26.75
CA LYS A 1064 7.01 15.01 25.69
C LYS A 1064 6.37 15.67 24.47
N THR A 1065 6.05 16.95 24.59
CA THR A 1065 5.45 17.76 23.51
C THR A 1065 6.32 17.89 22.24
N SER A 1066 7.60 17.54 22.31
CA SER A 1066 8.53 17.49 21.16
C SER A 1066 8.60 16.14 20.43
N GLU A 1067 8.09 15.06 21.03
CA GLU A 1067 8.00 13.73 20.39
C GLU A 1067 6.56 13.49 19.94
N PHE A 1068 6.34 13.15 18.66
CA PHE A 1068 4.97 12.97 18.14
C PHE A 1068 4.27 11.73 18.73
N PHE A 1069 5.03 10.68 19.03
CA PHE A 1069 4.56 9.45 19.68
C PHE A 1069 5.20 9.32 21.06
N GLU A 1070 4.40 9.25 22.12
CA GLU A 1070 4.89 8.99 23.48
C GLU A 1070 4.22 7.74 24.05
N PRO A 1071 4.98 6.72 24.53
CA PRO A 1071 4.43 5.46 25.00
C PRO A 1071 4.16 5.48 26.51
N ALA A 1072 3.09 4.80 26.93
CA ALA A 1072 2.79 4.43 28.30
C ALA A 1072 2.59 2.91 28.37
N VAL A 1073 3.36 2.21 29.22
CA VAL A 1073 3.17 0.77 29.45
C VAL A 1073 2.49 0.56 30.80
N LEU A 1074 1.41 -0.23 30.75
CA LEU A 1074 0.55 -0.59 31.87
C LEU A 1074 0.60 -2.10 32.07
N THR A 1075 0.28 -2.55 33.28
CA THR A 1075 -0.04 -3.95 33.58
C THR A 1075 -1.38 -3.99 34.28
N LEU A 1076 -2.29 -4.83 33.78
CA LEU A 1076 -3.63 -5.04 34.32
C LEU A 1076 -3.60 -6.22 35.29
N PRO A 1077 -3.73 -6.03 36.62
CA PRO A 1077 -3.67 -7.14 37.57
C PRO A 1077 -4.82 -8.14 37.39
N ALA A 1078 -4.55 -9.42 37.63
CA ALA A 1078 -5.57 -10.47 37.61
C ALA A 1078 -6.70 -10.24 38.63
N GLY A 1079 -7.83 -10.92 38.43
CA GLY A 1079 -8.93 -11.00 39.40
C GLY A 1079 -10.04 -9.93 39.28
N GLN A 1080 -9.83 -8.84 38.54
CA GLN A 1080 -10.92 -7.91 38.20
C GLN A 1080 -11.70 -8.38 36.96
N PRO A 1081 -13.03 -8.15 36.87
CA PRO A 1081 -13.81 -8.50 35.69
C PRO A 1081 -13.51 -7.60 34.48
N PHE A 1082 -13.06 -6.37 34.74
CA PHE A 1082 -12.52 -5.39 33.79
C PHE A 1082 -11.77 -4.28 34.56
N TYR A 1083 -10.96 -3.54 33.84
CA TYR A 1083 -10.49 -2.19 34.19
C TYR A 1083 -11.06 -1.20 33.17
N ARG A 1084 -11.15 0.07 33.56
CA ARG A 1084 -11.52 1.18 32.69
C ARG A 1084 -10.32 2.09 32.52
N LEU A 1085 -9.77 2.13 31.31
CA LEU A 1085 -8.72 3.03 30.89
C LEU A 1085 -9.33 4.32 30.37
N ARG A 1086 -9.05 5.46 30.98
CA ARG A 1086 -9.34 6.79 30.43
C ARG A 1086 -8.07 7.36 29.81
N LEU A 1087 -8.26 8.02 28.67
CA LEU A 1087 -7.26 8.73 27.91
C LEU A 1087 -7.76 10.15 27.71
N SER A 1088 -6.94 11.14 28.02
CA SER A 1088 -7.32 12.56 27.97
C SER A 1088 -6.18 13.44 27.49
N SER A 1089 -6.46 14.35 26.56
CA SER A 1089 -5.54 15.40 26.11
C SER A 1089 -6.35 16.59 25.59
N GLN A 1090 -5.80 17.80 25.70
CA GLN A 1090 -6.46 18.99 25.15
C GLN A 1090 -6.52 18.99 23.61
N LYS A 1091 -5.54 18.35 22.93
CA LYS A 1091 -5.32 18.49 21.48
C LYS A 1091 -4.66 17.26 20.80
N ALA A 1092 -4.68 16.07 21.40
CA ALA A 1092 -4.09 14.89 20.75
C ALA A 1092 -4.83 14.53 19.45
N TYR A 1093 -4.09 14.16 18.40
CA TYR A 1093 -4.68 13.70 17.14
C TYR A 1093 -5.29 12.30 17.27
N GLY A 1094 -4.89 11.55 18.29
CA GLY A 1094 -5.38 10.20 18.54
C GLY A 1094 -4.52 9.44 19.54
N TRP A 1095 -4.83 8.15 19.67
CA TRP A 1095 -4.09 7.22 20.48
C TRP A 1095 -4.08 5.82 19.86
N GLN A 1096 -3.17 4.99 20.35
CA GLN A 1096 -3.06 3.57 20.06
C GLN A 1096 -3.16 2.78 21.38
N ILE A 1097 -3.83 1.62 21.35
CA ILE A 1097 -3.82 0.63 22.42
C ILE A 1097 -3.39 -0.70 21.82
N GLN A 1098 -2.38 -1.33 22.44
CA GLN A 1098 -1.75 -2.57 22.01
C GLN A 1098 -1.74 -3.59 23.14
N SER A 1099 -2.06 -4.84 22.83
CA SER A 1099 -2.32 -5.92 23.79
C SER A 1099 -2.15 -7.29 23.12
N ASP A 1100 -2.26 -8.41 23.84
CA ASP A 1100 -2.14 -9.77 23.29
C ASP A 1100 -3.34 -10.67 23.69
N ARG A 1101 -3.24 -12.00 23.52
CA ARG A 1101 -4.29 -12.96 23.93
C ARG A 1101 -4.59 -12.97 25.45
N SER A 1102 -3.74 -12.41 26.31
CA SER A 1102 -4.01 -12.26 27.74
C SER A 1102 -5.03 -11.15 28.04
N THR A 1103 -5.30 -10.25 27.10
CA THR A 1103 -6.27 -9.14 27.26
C THR A 1103 -7.42 -9.24 26.27
N ARG A 1104 -8.65 -9.11 26.76
CA ARG A 1104 -9.81 -8.77 25.94
C ARG A 1104 -10.08 -7.27 26.02
N VAL A 1105 -9.67 -6.54 24.99
CA VAL A 1105 -10.02 -5.12 24.80
C VAL A 1105 -11.47 -5.01 24.32
N THR A 1106 -12.25 -4.14 24.95
CA THR A 1106 -13.60 -3.75 24.52
C THR A 1106 -13.67 -2.23 24.52
N VAL A 1107 -13.78 -1.64 23.33
CA VAL A 1107 -13.90 -0.18 23.17
C VAL A 1107 -15.36 0.21 23.43
N PHE A 1108 -15.54 1.30 24.16
CA PHE A 1108 -16.81 1.98 24.33
C PHE A 1108 -16.65 3.43 23.88
N ASP A 1109 -17.74 4.09 23.53
CA ASP A 1109 -17.76 5.56 23.55
C ASP A 1109 -17.99 6.05 25.00
N SER A 1110 -18.00 7.37 25.20
CA SER A 1110 -18.33 7.97 26.50
C SER A 1110 -19.76 7.69 27.00
N SER A 1111 -20.61 7.04 26.18
CA SER A 1111 -21.96 6.59 26.56
C SER A 1111 -21.95 5.30 27.38
N GLY A 1112 -20.88 4.51 27.26
CA GLY A 1112 -20.94 3.10 27.57
C GLY A 1112 -21.68 2.28 26.51
N VAL A 1113 -21.77 2.76 25.26
CA VAL A 1113 -22.16 1.94 24.11
C VAL A 1113 -20.92 1.25 23.54
N GLN A 1114 -20.97 -0.07 23.45
CA GLN A 1114 -19.85 -0.87 22.95
C GLN A 1114 -19.63 -0.57 21.47
N LEU A 1115 -18.47 -0.01 21.14
CA LEU A 1115 -18.08 0.19 19.74
C LEU A 1115 -17.59 -1.16 19.17
N PRO A 1116 -18.17 -1.67 18.05
CA PRO A 1116 -17.57 -2.77 17.31
C PRO A 1116 -16.20 -2.34 16.77
N GLN A 1117 -15.32 -3.30 16.47
CA GLN A 1117 -13.91 -3.01 16.19
C GLN A 1117 -13.71 -2.10 14.95
N ILE A 1118 -13.45 -0.83 15.25
CA ILE A 1118 -13.00 0.26 14.36
C ILE A 1118 -13.94 0.56 13.18
N LEU A 1119 -14.92 1.42 13.45
CA LEU A 1119 -15.53 2.35 12.48
C LEU A 1119 -15.96 3.63 13.24
N PRO A 1120 -15.86 4.85 12.65
CA PRO A 1120 -16.40 6.07 13.24
C PRO A 1120 -17.93 6.06 13.12
N ARG A 1121 -18.59 5.43 14.09
CA ARG A 1121 -20.05 5.39 14.19
C ARG A 1121 -20.53 6.53 15.09
N ALA A 1122 -21.35 7.41 14.55
CA ALA A 1122 -22.18 8.30 15.35
C ALA A 1122 -23.28 7.48 16.02
N VAL A 1123 -23.03 7.04 17.25
CA VAL A 1123 -24.02 6.40 18.13
C VAL A 1123 -25.13 7.42 18.45
N GLY A 1124 -26.36 6.95 18.58
CA GLY A 1124 -27.51 7.80 18.91
C GLY A 1124 -28.64 7.08 19.63
N PHE A 1125 -29.52 7.89 20.23
CA PHE A 1125 -30.76 7.45 20.85
C PHE A 1125 -31.93 7.81 19.93
N VAL A 1126 -32.80 6.85 19.64
CA VAL A 1126 -34.08 7.13 18.98
C VAL A 1126 -34.92 7.99 19.93
N ARG A 1127 -35.44 9.12 19.44
CA ARG A 1127 -36.32 10.00 20.23
C ARG A 1127 -37.59 9.24 20.61
N GLU A 1128 -37.95 9.28 21.89
CA GLU A 1128 -39.14 8.60 22.42
C GLU A 1128 -40.41 8.96 21.61
N GLY A 1129 -41.18 7.94 21.23
CA GLY A 1129 -42.35 8.07 20.34
C GLY A 1129 -42.07 8.10 18.84
N SER A 1130 -40.81 8.15 18.38
CA SER A 1130 -40.46 8.11 16.95
C SER A 1130 -40.76 6.75 16.32
N LYS A 1131 -41.18 6.76 15.05
CA LYS A 1131 -41.48 5.54 14.25
C LYS A 1131 -40.55 5.34 13.04
N GLU A 1132 -39.82 6.38 12.66
CA GLU A 1132 -38.71 6.31 11.70
C GLU A 1132 -37.58 7.24 12.16
N VAL A 1133 -36.38 6.98 11.65
CA VAL A 1133 -35.25 7.91 11.65
C VAL A 1133 -35.03 8.38 10.23
N LYS A 1134 -34.90 9.70 10.02
CA LYS A 1134 -34.53 10.29 8.73
C LYS A 1134 -33.28 11.13 8.91
N ILE A 1135 -32.32 10.98 8.02
CA ILE A 1135 -31.06 11.74 8.06
C ILE A 1135 -30.87 12.37 6.69
N ARG A 1136 -30.83 13.70 6.64
CA ARG A 1136 -30.47 14.47 5.43
C ARG A 1136 -28.97 14.69 5.43
N LEU A 1137 -28.31 14.52 4.29
CA LEU A 1137 -26.85 14.49 4.16
C LEU A 1137 -26.44 15.36 2.96
N GLU A 1138 -25.29 16.02 3.03
CA GLU A 1138 -24.69 16.83 1.95
C GLU A 1138 -23.41 16.14 1.48
N ALA A 1139 -23.40 15.69 0.23
CA ALA A 1139 -22.17 15.34 -0.47
C ALA A 1139 -21.50 16.61 -1.00
N MET A 1140 -20.20 16.78 -0.75
CA MET A 1140 -19.40 17.93 -1.19
C MET A 1140 -17.97 17.50 -1.52
N GLY A 1141 -17.44 17.97 -2.64
CA GLY A 1141 -16.08 17.66 -3.10
C GLY A 1141 -15.98 16.28 -3.77
N GLU A 1142 -14.94 16.06 -4.58
CA GLU A 1142 -14.72 14.77 -5.26
C GLU A 1142 -14.54 13.63 -4.24
N GLY A 1143 -15.42 12.62 -4.28
CA GLY A 1143 -15.32 11.51 -3.34
C GLY A 1143 -16.55 10.61 -3.25
N PHE A 1144 -16.40 9.52 -2.49
CA PHE A 1144 -17.52 8.63 -2.15
C PHE A 1144 -18.23 9.06 -0.88
N HIS A 1145 -19.55 9.03 -0.96
CA HIS A 1145 -20.45 9.60 0.02
C HIS A 1145 -21.47 8.54 0.42
N ALA A 1146 -21.32 7.95 1.61
CA ALA A 1146 -22.20 6.90 2.09
C ALA A 1146 -22.57 7.09 3.56
N ALA A 1147 -23.76 6.63 3.92
CA ALA A 1147 -24.16 6.47 5.31
C ALA A 1147 -24.93 5.16 5.48
N THR A 1148 -24.71 4.47 6.60
CA THR A 1148 -25.44 3.25 6.98
C THR A 1148 -25.92 3.37 8.41
N LEU A 1149 -27.22 3.18 8.62
CA LEU A 1149 -27.83 3.12 9.94
C LEU A 1149 -27.95 1.66 10.37
N TYR A 1150 -27.60 1.41 11.63
CA TYR A 1150 -27.59 0.10 12.28
C TYR A 1150 -28.55 0.06 13.47
N ASP A 1151 -29.18 -1.09 13.68
CA ASP A 1151 -30.01 -1.40 14.85
C ASP A 1151 -29.17 -1.61 16.13
N PRO A 1152 -29.80 -1.72 17.33
CA PRO A 1152 -29.09 -1.90 18.61
C PRO A 1152 -28.25 -3.17 18.74
N ILE A 1153 -28.39 -4.13 17.82
CA ILE A 1153 -27.60 -5.37 17.76
C ILE A 1153 -26.65 -5.38 16.56
N GLY A 1154 -26.41 -4.21 15.95
CA GLY A 1154 -25.38 -3.98 14.95
C GLY A 1154 -25.73 -4.43 13.53
N ARG A 1155 -27.01 -4.69 13.22
CA ARG A 1155 -27.45 -5.05 11.86
C ARG A 1155 -27.73 -3.80 11.02
N PRO A 1156 -27.26 -3.69 9.76
CA PRO A 1156 -27.61 -2.57 8.90
C PRO A 1156 -29.11 -2.65 8.55
N VAL A 1157 -29.82 -1.54 8.75
CA VAL A 1157 -31.27 -1.43 8.51
C VAL A 1157 -31.62 -0.43 7.42
N SER A 1158 -30.70 0.47 7.06
CA SER A 1158 -30.79 1.33 5.88
C SER A 1158 -29.42 1.85 5.48
N THR A 1159 -29.21 2.06 4.18
CA THR A 1159 -27.95 2.57 3.62
C THR A 1159 -28.26 3.49 2.45
N VAL A 1160 -27.53 4.60 2.36
CA VAL A 1160 -27.47 5.46 1.17
C VAL A 1160 -26.02 5.54 0.68
N ARG A 1161 -25.82 5.50 -0.63
CA ARG A 1161 -24.51 5.56 -1.31
C ARG A 1161 -24.63 6.54 -2.49
N HIS A 1162 -23.64 7.40 -2.68
CA HIS A 1162 -23.57 8.42 -3.72
C HIS A 1162 -22.11 8.79 -4.01
N PHE A 1163 -21.88 9.56 -5.06
CA PHE A 1163 -20.55 10.02 -5.45
C PHE A 1163 -20.63 11.34 -6.20
N VAL A 1164 -19.61 12.19 -6.02
CA VAL A 1164 -19.50 13.54 -6.61
C VAL A 1164 -18.37 13.58 -7.62
N ASP A 1165 -18.68 13.88 -8.89
CA ASP A 1165 -17.72 13.87 -9.99
C ASP A 1165 -16.76 15.06 -9.93
N PHE A 1166 -15.53 14.87 -10.41
CA PHE A 1166 -14.58 15.95 -10.66
C PHE A 1166 -15.11 16.96 -11.71
N GLN A 1167 -15.98 16.52 -12.62
CA GLN A 1167 -16.62 17.37 -13.64
C GLN A 1167 -17.85 18.13 -13.14
N ASP A 1168 -18.49 17.66 -12.07
CA ASP A 1168 -19.56 18.36 -11.35
C ASP A 1168 -19.33 18.24 -9.83
N PRO A 1169 -18.39 19.02 -9.26
CA PRO A 1169 -18.10 19.02 -7.82
C PRO A 1169 -19.18 19.77 -7.02
N GLY A 1170 -20.44 19.64 -7.46
CA GLY A 1170 -21.62 20.25 -6.88
C GLY A 1170 -21.94 19.69 -5.49
N ARG A 1171 -23.05 20.19 -4.93
CA ARG A 1171 -23.57 19.73 -3.64
C ARG A 1171 -24.84 18.94 -3.84
N TYR A 1172 -24.85 17.70 -3.36
CA TYR A 1172 -25.98 16.80 -3.55
C TYR A 1172 -26.57 16.44 -2.19
N GLU A 1173 -27.87 16.71 -2.03
CA GLU A 1173 -28.60 16.33 -0.82
C GLU A 1173 -29.11 14.89 -0.94
N LEU A 1174 -28.68 14.04 0.00
CA LEU A 1174 -29.13 12.66 0.12
C LEU A 1174 -30.06 12.51 1.33
N GLN A 1175 -30.87 11.47 1.33
CA GLN A 1175 -31.72 11.15 2.48
C GLN A 1175 -31.68 9.66 2.80
N LEU A 1176 -31.18 9.31 3.99
CA LEU A 1176 -31.31 7.99 4.58
C LEU A 1176 -32.59 7.95 5.42
N LYS A 1177 -33.35 6.84 5.35
CA LYS A 1177 -34.53 6.59 6.18
C LYS A 1177 -34.58 5.14 6.65
N ALA A 1178 -35.00 4.90 7.89
CA ALA A 1178 -35.32 3.57 8.39
C ALA A 1178 -36.49 3.62 9.37
N PRO A 1179 -37.40 2.62 9.38
CA PRO A 1179 -38.35 2.44 10.48
C PRO A 1179 -37.60 2.03 11.75
N VAL A 1180 -38.06 2.51 12.91
CA VAL A 1180 -37.54 2.13 14.24
C VAL A 1180 -38.57 1.33 15.02
N SER A 1181 -38.11 0.29 15.72
CA SER A 1181 -38.93 -0.52 16.61
C SER A 1181 -38.04 -1.29 17.60
N GLY A 1182 -38.55 -1.59 18.79
CA GLY A 1182 -37.77 -2.24 19.86
C GLY A 1182 -37.07 -1.22 20.75
N ASP A 1183 -35.81 -1.50 21.12
CA ASP A 1183 -35.02 -0.60 21.97
C ASP A 1183 -34.70 0.72 21.25
N LEU A 1184 -34.78 1.82 22.00
CA LEU A 1184 -34.48 3.17 21.56
C LEU A 1184 -32.98 3.51 21.71
N ARG A 1185 -32.21 2.67 22.40
CA ARG A 1185 -30.77 2.88 22.68
C ARG A 1185 -29.90 1.98 21.79
N GLY A 1186 -28.66 2.40 21.54
CA GLY A 1186 -27.66 1.60 20.81
C GLY A 1186 -27.77 1.65 19.28
N TRP A 1187 -28.70 2.43 18.73
CA TRP A 1187 -28.72 2.73 17.29
C TRP A 1187 -27.43 3.46 16.89
N SER A 1188 -26.86 3.13 15.74
CA SER A 1188 -25.57 3.70 15.32
C SER A 1188 -25.51 4.00 13.83
N LEU A 1189 -24.90 5.12 13.48
CA LEU A 1189 -24.82 5.65 12.12
C LEU A 1189 -23.35 5.72 11.68
N GLU A 1190 -22.98 4.91 10.71
CA GLU A 1190 -21.71 5.05 9.99
C GLU A 1190 -21.83 6.11 8.90
N ILE A 1191 -20.79 6.93 8.72
CA ILE A 1191 -20.73 7.97 7.70
C ILE A 1191 -19.35 7.96 7.03
N CYS A 1192 -19.33 7.89 5.70
CA CYS A 1192 -18.15 8.03 4.85
C CYS A 1192 -18.33 9.25 3.94
N GLY A 1193 -17.41 10.22 4.01
CA GLY A 1193 -17.35 11.39 3.12
C GLY A 1193 -18.52 12.39 3.19
N LEU A 1194 -19.63 12.06 3.85
CA LEU A 1194 -20.81 12.93 3.93
C LEU A 1194 -20.74 13.89 5.12
N LYS A 1195 -21.20 15.12 4.88
CA LYS A 1195 -21.67 16.01 5.93
C LYS A 1195 -23.14 15.69 6.23
N VAL A 1196 -23.57 15.83 7.48
CA VAL A 1196 -25.00 15.73 7.86
C VAL A 1196 -25.64 17.13 7.79
N LEU A 1197 -26.90 17.20 7.36
CA LEU A 1197 -27.71 18.42 7.29
C LEU A 1197 -28.81 18.49 8.36
N SER A 1198 -29.41 17.35 8.72
CA SER A 1198 -30.35 17.23 9.85
C SER A 1198 -30.63 15.78 10.19
N ILE A 1199 -31.04 15.51 11.43
CA ILE A 1199 -31.47 14.19 11.90
C ILE A 1199 -32.87 14.32 12.52
N GLU A 1200 -33.86 13.65 11.94
CA GLU A 1200 -35.19 13.46 12.52
C GLU A 1200 -35.26 12.07 13.19
N GLY A 1201 -35.94 11.99 14.34
CA GLY A 1201 -36.21 10.72 15.02
C GLY A 1201 -35.05 10.13 15.83
N MET A 1202 -33.83 10.65 15.69
CA MET A 1202 -32.65 10.24 16.49
C MET A 1202 -31.93 11.47 17.06
N LEU A 1203 -31.43 11.35 18.29
CA LEU A 1203 -30.48 12.27 18.92
C LEU A 1203 -29.08 11.64 18.87
N PRO A 1204 -28.03 12.37 18.47
CA PRO A 1204 -26.67 11.86 18.59
C PRO A 1204 -26.25 11.73 20.05
N TYR A 1205 -25.28 10.85 20.31
CA TYR A 1205 -24.80 10.63 21.66
C TYR A 1205 -23.92 11.77 22.21
N TRP A 1206 -23.00 12.31 21.39
CA TRP A 1206 -21.90 13.15 21.85
C TRP A 1206 -22.14 14.68 21.77
N ALA A 1207 -23.36 15.11 21.43
CA ALA A 1207 -23.68 16.50 21.16
C ALA A 1207 -24.91 16.95 21.97
N ALA A 1208 -24.84 18.12 22.61
CA ALA A 1208 -25.92 18.71 23.40
C ALA A 1208 -27.01 19.35 22.51
N SER A 1209 -26.74 19.54 21.22
CA SER A 1209 -27.70 19.98 20.21
C SER A 1209 -27.51 19.25 18.87
N GLU A 1210 -28.52 19.30 17.99
CA GLU A 1210 -28.38 18.83 16.61
C GLU A 1210 -27.24 19.55 15.85
N VAL A 1211 -26.87 20.77 16.25
CA VAL A 1211 -25.96 21.67 15.52
C VAL A 1211 -24.48 21.32 15.73
N GLU A 1212 -24.11 20.82 16.91
CA GLU A 1212 -22.72 20.45 17.24
C GLU A 1212 -22.21 19.24 16.43
N LEU A 1213 -23.12 18.45 15.84
CA LEU A 1213 -22.77 17.31 15.00
C LEU A 1213 -22.02 17.68 13.70
N PHE A 1214 -21.94 18.97 13.35
CA PHE A 1214 -21.62 19.41 11.99
C PHE A 1214 -20.27 20.16 11.82
N ASN A 1215 -19.44 20.33 12.85
CA ASN A 1215 -18.11 20.96 12.72
C ASN A 1215 -17.10 20.50 13.81
N PRO A 1216 -16.22 19.52 13.54
CA PRO A 1216 -15.10 19.20 14.45
C PRO A 1216 -13.98 20.25 14.43
N GLU A 1217 -13.91 21.11 13.41
CA GLU A 1217 -12.84 22.12 13.27
C GLU A 1217 -13.13 23.48 13.93
N ARG A 1218 -14.30 23.65 14.56
CA ARG A 1218 -14.62 24.87 15.31
C ARG A 1218 -14.43 24.63 16.81
N PRO A 1219 -13.55 25.38 17.49
CA PRO A 1219 -13.63 25.52 18.94
C PRO A 1219 -15.02 26.04 19.32
N ALA A 1220 -15.52 25.61 20.48
CA ALA A 1220 -16.65 26.30 21.10
C ALA A 1220 -16.27 27.78 21.31
N ALA A 1221 -17.17 28.69 20.91
CA ALA A 1221 -17.10 30.06 21.41
C ALA A 1221 -17.41 30.05 22.92
N PRO A 1222 -16.73 30.89 23.73
CA PRO A 1222 -16.76 30.82 25.19
C PRO A 1222 -18.12 31.19 25.81
#